data_AF-A0A388TJB5-F1
#
_entry.id   AF-A0A388TJB5-F1
#
_cell.length_a   1.000
_cell.length_b   1.000
_cell.length_c   1.000
_cell.angle_alpha   90.00
_cell.angle_beta   90.00
_cell.angle_gamma   90.00
#
_symmetry.space_group_name_H-M   'P 1'
#
loop_
_entity.id
_entity.type
_entity.pdbx_description
1 polymer ?
#
loop_
_entity_poly.entity_id
_entity_poly.type
_entity_poly.pdbx_seq_one_letter_code
_entity_poly.pdbx_strand_id
1 'polypeptide(L)'
;MSDSYDELTKAQKEKQEKRKHVALTEVVAALEKYTIALDNGHEHKNAVNTFKNYFQNYFFHFDTDKKKTAKTLDCQIKDEYNGLKGILNTPWDKNKKLQQDKKLVQQIKSFLDSIQELLWFIKPLVLTDNTLEKDERFYGEFMPLYDEISNIIKLYNKIRNYLTKKPYSIEKYKLNFENGSLLSGWDVNKEKDNTSVLLCKDNQYYLAIMHIDHNKVFELDELIKHAGKGYQKINYKLLPGANKMLPKVFFSGKNISYYDPSKEILKIRNYGTHTKNGDPQPGFSKRDFSVDDCRKMIDFFKNSIAKHEDWKNFDFKFQPTKNYNSIDEFYREVEEQGYKITYSNVSEDYIDSLVEYGKIYLFHIYNKDFSDKRDESKKHTDNMHTLYWKALFDAKNLKDVVYKLNGEAEIFYRKKSIDIKKPTHEKGKPIDNKNPNARKKTSVFKYDLIKDKRFTVDKFFFHVPITLNFKSKSGYLSNDDVNAAIKKNNDIKIIGLDRGERNLIYLSLINSKGEIAYQESLNVVSTDKGFDVNYHKLLDDKEGNRDEARKNWDKIENIKELKAGYLSQVIHKIAKLMIDNNAIVVMEDLNFGFKRGRFKVEKQIYQKFEKMLIDKLNYLVFKNVHPEQAGGLYKAYQLTAQFESFKKLGKQSGFLFYIPAWNTSKIDPTAGFVDFLKPRYESVTQAKSFLQRFDKINYNKTKDYFEFAFDYKNFTDKANDTKTDWVVCTYGTERYYYDVRTKTTQKIDITAELKKLLEKSEINYLNGKDIKELIIAVDSKEFHSALLKYLAIVLALRYSDSQSGRDFILSPVANEQGHFFNSDKTDDTLPKDADANGAYHIALKGLWAINQIRKTKNGDKLKLTISNKDWLNFVQKKEYRKGV
;
A
#
# COMPACT_ATOMS: atom_id res chain seq x y z
N MET A 1 33.53 -27.95 -52.52
CA MET A 1 34.38 -27.87 -51.31
C MET A 1 33.52 -27.36 -50.19
N SER A 2 33.21 -28.26 -49.27
CA SER A 2 32.45 -28.02 -48.05
C SER A 2 33.37 -27.38 -47.01
N ASP A 3 33.09 -26.14 -46.61
CA ASP A 3 33.59 -25.65 -45.34
C ASP A 3 32.42 -25.68 -44.36
N SER A 4 32.59 -26.48 -43.30
CA SER A 4 31.65 -26.58 -42.20
C SER A 4 31.51 -25.21 -41.53
N TYR A 5 30.28 -24.74 -41.37
CA TYR A 5 29.98 -23.82 -40.28
C TYR A 5 30.04 -24.64 -38.99
N ASP A 6 31.21 -24.69 -38.37
CA ASP A 6 31.36 -25.31 -37.05
C ASP A 6 30.40 -24.62 -36.06
N GLU A 7 29.39 -25.36 -35.60
CA GLU A 7 28.55 -24.91 -34.50
C GLU A 7 29.42 -24.74 -33.25
N LEU A 8 29.61 -23.48 -32.83
CA LEU A 8 30.27 -23.18 -31.56
C LEU A 8 29.66 -24.01 -30.43
N THR A 9 30.50 -24.74 -29.72
CA THR A 9 30.09 -25.54 -28.56
C THR A 9 29.45 -24.64 -27.50
N LYS A 10 28.56 -25.20 -26.68
CA LYS A 10 27.86 -24.47 -25.60
C LYS A 10 28.83 -23.71 -24.68
N ALA A 11 30.00 -24.30 -24.38
CA ALA A 11 31.04 -23.66 -23.58
C ALA A 11 31.71 -22.47 -24.30
N GLN A 12 31.87 -22.53 -25.63
CA GLN A 12 32.39 -21.40 -26.42
C GLN A 12 31.37 -20.25 -26.53
N LYS A 13 30.08 -20.58 -26.70
CA LYS A 13 28.98 -19.59 -26.66
C LYS A 13 28.88 -18.91 -25.30
N GLU A 14 28.92 -19.68 -24.20
CA GLU A 14 28.94 -19.14 -22.83
C GLU A 14 30.21 -18.30 -22.54
N LYS A 15 31.36 -18.66 -23.12
CA LYS A 15 32.60 -17.89 -23.00
C LYS A 15 32.55 -16.57 -23.79
N GLN A 16 31.93 -16.55 -24.97
CA GLN A 16 31.67 -15.33 -25.73
C GLN A 16 30.65 -14.42 -25.03
N GLU A 17 29.54 -14.96 -24.52
CA GLU A 17 28.53 -14.20 -23.77
C GLU A 17 29.07 -13.56 -22.47
N LYS A 18 30.17 -14.09 -21.92
CA LYS A 18 30.85 -13.56 -20.71
C LYS A 18 31.92 -12.50 -21.01
N ARG A 19 32.27 -12.21 -22.27
CA ARG A 19 33.26 -11.17 -22.59
C ARG A 19 32.68 -9.79 -22.30
N LYS A 20 33.40 -9.01 -21.48
CA LYS A 20 33.00 -7.64 -21.12
C LYS A 20 33.33 -6.61 -22.20
N HIS A 21 34.35 -6.88 -23.02
CA HIS A 21 34.81 -6.01 -24.10
C HIS A 21 35.11 -6.84 -25.35
N VAL A 22 34.90 -6.25 -26.52
CA VAL A 22 35.18 -6.86 -27.83
C VAL A 22 35.99 -5.85 -28.64
N ALA A 23 37.06 -6.31 -29.29
CA ALA A 23 37.89 -5.44 -30.11
C ALA A 23 37.12 -4.94 -31.33
N LEU A 24 37.31 -3.68 -31.73
CA LEU A 24 36.64 -3.10 -32.90
C LEU A 24 36.95 -3.88 -34.19
N THR A 25 38.19 -4.39 -34.32
CA THR A 25 38.61 -5.23 -35.45
C THR A 25 37.81 -6.53 -35.53
N GLU A 26 37.50 -7.14 -34.38
CA GLU A 26 36.69 -8.35 -34.29
C GLU A 26 35.22 -8.07 -34.69
N VAL A 27 34.67 -6.92 -34.26
CA VAL A 27 33.33 -6.48 -34.65
C VAL A 27 33.24 -6.25 -36.16
N VAL A 28 34.22 -5.54 -36.75
CA VAL A 28 34.26 -5.27 -38.19
C VAL A 28 34.37 -6.58 -38.99
N ALA A 29 35.27 -7.48 -38.62
CA ALA A 29 35.44 -8.77 -39.29
C ALA A 29 34.19 -9.66 -39.16
N ALA A 30 33.51 -9.63 -38.00
CA ALA A 30 32.26 -10.36 -37.80
C ALA A 30 31.12 -9.79 -38.67
N LEU A 31 31.02 -8.46 -38.76
CA LEU A 31 30.04 -7.80 -39.64
C LEU A 31 30.31 -8.11 -41.11
N GLU A 32 31.56 -8.10 -41.56
CA GLU A 32 31.95 -8.46 -42.93
C GLU A 32 31.54 -9.91 -43.24
N LYS A 33 31.86 -10.87 -42.35
CA LYS A 33 31.46 -12.29 -42.50
C LYS A 33 29.95 -12.48 -42.48
N TYR A 34 29.24 -11.81 -41.58
CA TYR A 34 27.78 -11.84 -41.50
C TYR A 34 27.13 -11.28 -42.77
N THR A 35 27.71 -10.20 -43.31
CA THR A 35 27.23 -9.57 -44.55
C THR A 35 27.42 -10.48 -45.76
N ILE A 36 28.52 -11.24 -45.82
CA ILE A 36 28.78 -12.24 -46.88
C ILE A 36 27.77 -13.40 -46.84
N ALA A 37 27.28 -13.79 -45.66
CA ALA A 37 26.36 -14.92 -45.48
C ALA A 37 24.87 -14.61 -45.78
N LEU A 38 24.52 -13.33 -45.97
CA LEU A 38 23.16 -12.89 -46.28
C LEU A 38 22.99 -12.72 -47.80
N ASP A 39 22.65 -13.80 -48.49
CA ASP A 39 22.37 -13.80 -49.94
C ASP A 39 21.09 -12.99 -50.27
N ASN A 40 21.23 -11.70 -50.64
CA ASN A 40 20.47 -10.97 -51.67
C ASN A 40 20.77 -9.46 -51.66
N GLY A 41 21.05 -8.92 -52.85
CA GLY A 41 21.54 -7.56 -53.09
C GLY A 41 20.50 -6.46 -52.88
N HIS A 42 20.68 -5.66 -51.82
CA HIS A 42 20.58 -4.19 -51.80
C HIS A 42 21.01 -3.61 -50.44
N GLU A 43 20.96 -4.42 -49.38
CA GLU A 43 21.44 -4.09 -48.03
C GLU A 43 22.97 -4.31 -47.84
N HIS A 44 23.63 -4.87 -48.87
CA HIS A 44 25.05 -5.25 -48.90
C HIS A 44 26.05 -4.12 -48.57
N LYS A 45 25.83 -2.91 -49.07
CA LYS A 45 26.71 -1.76 -48.82
C LYS A 45 26.32 -0.98 -47.57
N ASN A 46 25.17 -1.26 -46.96
CA ASN A 46 24.71 -0.51 -45.81
C ASN A 46 25.35 -1.01 -44.53
N ALA A 47 25.36 -2.30 -44.15
CA ALA A 47 25.78 -2.71 -42.80
C ALA A 47 27.22 -2.32 -42.36
N VAL A 48 28.25 -2.57 -43.19
CA VAL A 48 29.65 -2.17 -42.87
C VAL A 48 29.84 -0.66 -42.99
N ASN A 49 29.19 -0.02 -43.97
CA ASN A 49 29.12 1.43 -43.98
C ASN A 49 28.34 1.94 -42.77
N THR A 50 27.35 1.25 -42.22
CA THR A 50 26.53 1.65 -41.06
C THR A 50 27.38 1.69 -39.80
N PHE A 51 28.38 0.82 -39.65
CA PHE A 51 29.31 0.89 -38.51
C PHE A 51 30.31 2.05 -38.65
N LYS A 52 30.90 2.26 -39.84
CA LYS A 52 31.75 3.44 -40.10
C LYS A 52 30.95 4.75 -40.02
N ASN A 53 29.75 4.75 -40.60
CA ASN A 53 28.73 5.78 -40.53
C ASN A 53 28.18 5.96 -39.11
N TYR A 54 28.22 4.97 -38.23
CA TYR A 54 27.84 5.18 -36.84
C TYR A 54 28.80 6.16 -36.18
N PHE A 55 30.11 6.02 -36.40
CA PHE A 55 31.07 7.00 -35.89
C PHE A 55 31.16 8.28 -36.74
N GLN A 56 30.86 8.24 -38.04
CA GLN A 56 30.92 9.42 -38.92
C GLN A 56 29.63 10.26 -38.90
N ASN A 57 28.45 9.63 -38.84
CA ASN A 57 27.13 10.26 -38.93
C ASN A 57 26.49 10.53 -37.57
N TYR A 58 26.90 9.89 -36.47
CA TYR A 58 26.36 10.23 -35.14
C TYR A 58 26.80 11.62 -34.69
N PHE A 59 27.92 12.11 -35.23
CA PHE A 59 28.28 13.52 -35.14
C PHE A 59 27.44 14.42 -36.04
N PHE A 60 26.42 13.96 -36.79
CA PHE A 60 25.52 14.79 -37.60
C PHE A 60 24.06 14.54 -37.17
N HIS A 61 23.45 15.49 -36.48
CA HIS A 61 22.04 15.42 -36.13
C HIS A 61 21.19 15.85 -37.34
N PHE A 62 20.29 14.99 -37.81
CA PHE A 62 19.27 15.35 -38.80
C PHE A 62 17.95 15.62 -38.08
N ASP A 63 17.55 16.89 -38.07
CA ASP A 63 16.25 17.34 -37.57
C ASP A 63 15.15 16.80 -38.51
N THR A 64 14.20 16.03 -37.97
CA THR A 64 13.19 15.32 -38.78
C THR A 64 12.06 16.23 -39.27
N ASP A 65 11.97 17.49 -38.78
CA ASP A 65 10.85 18.37 -39.10
C ASP A 65 11.21 19.67 -39.83
N LYS A 66 12.48 19.99 -40.09
CA LYS A 66 12.85 21.19 -40.87
C LYS A 66 14.08 20.95 -41.74
N LYS A 67 13.95 21.19 -43.05
CA LYS A 67 15.04 21.22 -44.04
C LYS A 67 16.08 22.33 -43.73
N LYS A 68 16.87 22.19 -42.67
CA LYS A 68 18.08 23.00 -42.41
C LYS A 68 19.23 22.11 -41.93
N THR A 69 20.38 22.36 -42.56
CA THR A 69 21.75 21.88 -42.32
C THR A 69 21.98 20.99 -41.09
N ALA A 70 22.49 19.78 -41.33
CA ALA A 70 23.00 18.88 -40.32
C ALA A 70 24.01 19.62 -39.42
N LYS A 71 23.69 19.74 -38.13
CA LYS A 71 24.60 20.30 -37.13
C LYS A 71 25.28 19.17 -36.39
N THR A 72 26.55 19.38 -36.08
CA THR A 72 27.32 18.42 -35.32
C THR A 72 27.03 18.51 -33.82
N LEU A 73 27.22 17.41 -33.07
CA LEU A 73 26.98 17.40 -31.62
C LEU A 73 27.81 18.49 -30.89
N ASP A 74 29.02 18.79 -31.39
CA ASP A 74 29.83 19.89 -30.87
C ASP A 74 29.23 21.27 -31.19
N CYS A 75 28.63 21.46 -32.38
CA CYS A 75 27.89 22.67 -32.70
C CYS A 75 26.66 22.83 -31.80
N GLN A 76 25.93 21.75 -31.53
CA GLN A 76 24.78 21.77 -30.64
C GLN A 76 25.16 22.15 -29.19
N ILE A 77 26.22 21.52 -28.64
CA ILE A 77 26.72 21.86 -27.30
C ILE A 77 27.15 23.35 -27.25
N LYS A 78 27.85 23.85 -28.27
CA LYS A 78 28.27 25.26 -28.36
C LYS A 78 27.08 26.22 -28.45
N ASP A 79 26.07 25.90 -29.25
CA ASP A 79 24.87 26.72 -29.42
C ASP A 79 24.07 26.81 -28.11
N GLU A 80 23.85 25.68 -27.45
CA GLU A 80 23.16 25.61 -26.16
C GLU A 80 23.94 26.34 -25.06
N TYR A 81 25.28 26.22 -25.06
CA TYR A 81 26.14 26.99 -24.15
C TYR A 81 26.05 28.49 -24.41
N ASN A 82 26.12 28.93 -25.67
CA ASN A 82 26.05 30.34 -26.04
C ASN A 82 24.71 30.96 -25.63
N GLY A 83 23.62 30.20 -25.73
CA GLY A 83 22.29 30.61 -25.24
C GLY A 83 22.21 30.81 -23.72
N LEU A 84 23.10 30.17 -22.94
CA LEU A 84 23.13 30.21 -21.47
C LEU A 84 24.31 31.01 -20.89
N LYS A 85 25.35 31.29 -21.67
CA LYS A 85 26.62 31.87 -21.21
C LYS A 85 26.44 33.16 -20.42
N GLY A 86 25.52 34.02 -20.86
CA GLY A 86 25.20 35.28 -20.18
C GLY A 86 24.59 35.07 -18.79
N ILE A 87 23.92 33.95 -18.55
CA ILE A 87 23.30 33.62 -17.27
C ILE A 87 24.31 32.91 -16.36
N LEU A 88 25.05 31.94 -16.91
CA LEU A 88 26.06 31.17 -16.18
C LEU A 88 27.21 32.04 -15.64
N ASN A 89 27.56 33.12 -16.36
CA ASN A 89 28.65 34.00 -16.01
C ASN A 89 28.23 35.23 -15.18
N THR A 90 26.97 35.31 -14.77
CA THR A 90 26.46 36.40 -13.93
C THR A 90 26.05 35.90 -12.54
N PRO A 91 26.29 36.66 -11.46
CA PRO A 91 25.79 36.30 -10.14
C PRO A 91 24.25 36.16 -10.13
N TRP A 92 23.76 34.98 -9.72
CA TRP A 92 22.32 34.73 -9.65
C TRP A 92 21.65 35.48 -8.49
N ASP A 93 20.56 36.18 -8.78
CA ASP A 93 19.73 36.82 -7.77
C ASP A 93 19.07 35.77 -6.87
N LYS A 94 19.53 35.67 -5.61
CA LYS A 94 19.03 34.70 -4.62
C LYS A 94 17.52 34.85 -4.33
N ASN A 95 16.92 36.00 -4.66
CA ASN A 95 15.48 36.22 -4.50
C ASN A 95 14.65 35.64 -5.66
N LYS A 96 15.26 35.34 -6.81
CA LYS A 96 14.59 34.69 -7.94
C LYS A 96 14.62 33.17 -7.81
N LYS A 97 13.43 32.56 -7.77
CA LYS A 97 13.28 31.11 -7.77
C LYS A 97 13.36 30.56 -9.20
N LEU A 98 14.52 30.02 -9.59
CA LEU A 98 14.78 29.42 -10.90
C LEU A 98 13.72 28.38 -11.32
N GLN A 99 13.17 27.63 -10.36
CA GLN A 99 12.09 26.65 -10.56
C GLN A 99 10.79 27.23 -11.16
N GLN A 100 10.61 28.56 -11.11
CA GLN A 100 9.42 29.23 -11.64
C GLN A 100 9.63 29.76 -13.06
N ASP A 101 10.86 29.76 -13.59
CA ASP A 101 11.18 30.17 -14.95
C ASP A 101 11.29 28.96 -15.88
N LYS A 102 10.16 28.56 -16.45
CA LYS A 102 10.08 27.39 -17.33
C LYS A 102 11.00 27.48 -18.54
N LYS A 103 11.17 28.68 -19.11
CA LYS A 103 11.97 28.89 -20.31
C LYS A 103 13.44 28.65 -19.98
N LEU A 104 13.93 29.22 -18.89
CA LEU A 104 15.30 29.05 -18.45
C LEU A 104 15.59 27.60 -18.01
N VAL A 105 14.66 26.94 -17.33
CA VAL A 105 14.78 25.50 -16.99
C VAL A 105 14.97 24.65 -18.25
N GLN A 106 14.19 24.91 -19.30
CA GLN A 106 14.31 24.19 -20.57
C GLN A 106 15.67 24.41 -21.22
N GLN A 107 16.19 25.64 -21.22
CA GLN A 107 17.52 25.94 -21.77
C GLN A 107 18.63 25.20 -21.00
N ILE A 108 18.62 25.28 -19.67
CA ILE A 108 19.59 24.55 -18.81
C ILE A 108 19.53 23.05 -19.08
N LYS A 109 18.33 22.52 -19.26
CA LYS A 109 18.12 21.11 -19.58
C LYS A 109 18.71 20.74 -20.93
N SER A 110 18.38 21.47 -21.99
CA SER A 110 18.88 21.19 -23.34
C SER A 110 20.41 21.16 -23.38
N PHE A 111 21.06 22.11 -22.70
CA PHE A 111 22.51 22.13 -22.56
C PHE A 111 23.05 20.89 -21.83
N LEU A 112 22.50 20.54 -20.66
CA LEU A 112 22.95 19.37 -19.93
C LEU A 112 22.66 18.04 -20.65
N ASP A 113 21.54 17.95 -21.38
CA ASP A 113 21.19 16.78 -22.20
C ASP A 113 22.20 16.61 -23.35
N SER A 114 22.61 17.69 -24.02
CA SER A 114 23.60 17.61 -25.11
C SER A 114 24.96 17.06 -24.65
N ILE A 115 25.40 17.42 -23.43
CA ILE A 115 26.64 16.87 -22.84
C ILE A 115 26.42 15.41 -22.41
N GLN A 116 25.25 15.09 -21.89
CA GLN A 116 24.90 13.73 -21.46
C GLN A 116 24.82 12.76 -22.66
N GLU A 117 24.37 13.24 -23.80
CA GLU A 117 24.34 12.51 -25.08
C GLU A 117 25.76 12.20 -25.57
N LEU A 118 26.66 13.19 -25.53
CA LEU A 118 28.09 12.96 -25.80
C LEU A 118 28.66 11.88 -24.88
N LEU A 119 28.37 11.95 -23.58
CA LEU A 119 28.84 10.95 -22.62
C LEU A 119 28.31 9.54 -22.94
N TRP A 120 27.04 9.40 -23.33
CA TRP A 120 26.48 8.10 -23.71
C TRP A 120 27.10 7.54 -24.98
N PHE A 121 27.41 8.40 -25.95
CA PHE A 121 28.06 8.01 -27.19
C PHE A 121 29.48 7.47 -26.95
N ILE A 122 30.27 8.13 -26.09
CA ILE A 122 31.67 7.74 -25.83
C ILE A 122 31.81 6.61 -24.80
N LYS A 123 30.80 6.41 -23.93
CA LYS A 123 30.85 5.41 -22.85
C LYS A 123 31.17 3.97 -23.29
N PRO A 124 30.68 3.45 -24.43
CA PRO A 124 31.06 2.11 -24.90
C PRO A 124 32.55 1.93 -25.19
N LEU A 125 33.30 3.03 -25.37
CA LEU A 125 34.74 3.02 -25.59
C LEU A 125 35.54 2.94 -24.29
N VAL A 126 34.91 2.97 -23.12
CA VAL A 126 35.60 2.95 -21.82
C VAL A 126 36.07 1.54 -21.49
N LEU A 127 37.35 1.40 -21.17
CA LEU A 127 37.93 0.15 -20.69
C LEU A 127 37.99 0.14 -19.16
N THR A 128 37.41 -0.90 -18.56
CA THR A 128 37.51 -1.13 -17.11
C THR A 128 38.51 -2.24 -16.74
N ASP A 129 39.10 -2.89 -17.74
CA ASP A 129 40.03 -4.02 -17.57
C ASP A 129 41.42 -3.62 -18.05
N ASN A 130 42.36 -3.53 -17.10
CA ASN A 130 43.73 -3.11 -17.37
C ASN A 130 44.61 -4.26 -17.91
N THR A 131 44.08 -5.47 -18.02
CA THR A 131 44.82 -6.65 -18.50
C THR A 131 44.68 -6.90 -20.00
N LEU A 132 43.83 -6.12 -20.68
CA LEU A 132 43.62 -6.21 -22.12
C LEU A 132 44.69 -5.42 -22.88
N GLU A 133 45.20 -6.01 -23.95
CA GLU A 133 46.02 -5.29 -24.94
C GLU A 133 45.19 -4.17 -25.57
N LYS A 134 45.70 -2.93 -25.53
CA LYS A 134 44.98 -1.72 -25.93
C LYS A 134 45.93 -0.67 -26.50
N ASP A 135 45.37 0.30 -27.22
CA ASP A 135 46.14 1.46 -27.70
C ASP A 135 46.42 2.43 -26.54
N GLU A 136 47.61 2.36 -25.97
CA GLU A 136 48.02 3.19 -24.84
C GLU A 136 48.02 4.69 -25.13
N ARG A 137 48.24 5.09 -26.40
CA ARG A 137 48.21 6.51 -26.79
C ARG A 137 46.78 7.04 -26.79
N PHE A 138 45.86 6.31 -27.42
CA PHE A 138 44.44 6.67 -27.42
C PHE A 138 43.86 6.71 -26.01
N TYR A 139 44.05 5.64 -25.22
CA TYR A 139 43.47 5.57 -23.87
C TYR A 139 44.14 6.51 -22.87
N GLY A 140 45.43 6.86 -23.07
CA GLY A 140 46.13 7.87 -22.29
C GLY A 140 45.53 9.28 -22.42
N GLU A 141 44.99 9.63 -23.59
CA GLU A 141 44.28 10.91 -23.82
C GLU A 141 42.78 10.81 -23.52
N PHE A 142 42.14 9.70 -23.89
CA PHE A 142 40.70 9.51 -23.78
C PHE A 142 40.22 9.39 -22.34
N MET A 143 40.90 8.60 -21.49
CA MET A 143 40.43 8.33 -20.13
C MET A 143 40.37 9.59 -19.25
N PRO A 144 41.39 10.48 -19.23
CA PRO A 144 41.30 11.75 -18.50
C PRO A 144 40.13 12.64 -18.95
N LEU A 145 39.89 12.74 -20.27
CA LEU A 145 38.79 13.52 -20.83
C LEU A 145 37.42 12.91 -20.48
N TYR A 146 37.31 11.58 -20.54
CA TYR A 146 36.10 10.87 -20.13
C TYR A 146 35.80 11.09 -18.65
N ASP A 147 36.82 11.00 -17.79
CA ASP A 147 36.67 11.23 -16.35
C ASP A 147 36.19 12.65 -16.06
N GLU A 148 36.70 13.66 -16.77
CA GLU A 148 36.25 15.05 -16.65
C GLU A 148 34.77 15.20 -17.06
N ILE A 149 34.40 14.70 -18.24
CA ILE A 149 33.02 14.76 -18.75
C ILE A 149 32.06 13.97 -17.85
N SER A 150 32.50 12.83 -17.28
CA SER A 150 31.67 11.97 -16.43
C SER A 150 31.11 12.68 -15.19
N ASN A 151 31.75 13.76 -14.73
CA ASN A 151 31.26 14.60 -13.65
C ASN A 151 29.89 15.21 -13.94
N ILE A 152 29.49 15.31 -15.23
CA ILE A 152 28.15 15.74 -15.65
C ILE A 152 27.07 14.88 -15.01
N ILE A 153 27.29 13.58 -14.77
CA ILE A 153 26.28 12.69 -14.15
C ILE A 153 25.88 13.24 -12.78
N LYS A 154 26.86 13.64 -11.96
CA LYS A 154 26.60 14.19 -10.61
C LYS A 154 25.93 15.56 -10.71
N LEU A 155 26.39 16.42 -11.62
CA LEU A 155 25.85 17.77 -11.81
C LEU A 155 24.40 17.74 -12.33
N TYR A 156 24.14 16.96 -13.38
CA TYR A 156 22.83 16.72 -13.97
C TYR A 156 21.83 16.27 -12.90
N ASN A 157 22.21 15.28 -12.09
CA ASN A 157 21.34 14.78 -11.02
C ASN A 157 21.07 15.84 -9.95
N LYS A 158 22.08 16.63 -9.53
CA LYS A 158 21.89 17.73 -8.56
C LYS A 158 20.94 18.80 -9.09
N ILE A 159 21.13 19.24 -10.34
CA ILE A 159 20.32 20.28 -10.98
C ILE A 159 18.89 19.78 -11.19
N ARG A 160 18.71 18.60 -11.79
CA ARG A 160 17.38 17.98 -11.96
C ARG A 160 16.64 17.86 -10.62
N ASN A 161 17.32 17.36 -9.58
CA ASN A 161 16.71 17.18 -8.25
C ASN A 161 16.35 18.51 -7.58
N TYR A 162 17.05 19.61 -7.89
CA TYR A 162 16.71 20.95 -7.39
C TYR A 162 15.53 21.55 -8.18
N LEU A 163 15.57 21.50 -9.51
CA LEU A 163 14.58 22.13 -10.39
C LEU A 163 13.21 21.46 -10.34
N THR A 164 13.16 20.15 -10.13
CA THR A 164 11.91 19.37 -10.07
C THR A 164 11.21 19.40 -8.69
N LYS A 165 11.75 20.13 -7.70
CA LYS A 165 11.12 20.28 -6.37
C LYS A 165 9.78 21.01 -6.44
N LYS A 166 8.92 20.78 -5.45
CA LYS A 166 7.66 21.52 -5.33
C LYS A 166 7.94 23.00 -5.04
N PRO A 167 7.11 23.92 -5.54
CA PRO A 167 7.27 25.36 -5.33
C PRO A 167 6.98 25.80 -3.88
N TYR A 168 6.25 24.96 -3.11
CA TYR A 168 6.03 25.18 -1.68
C TYR A 168 6.93 24.30 -0.83
N SER A 169 7.28 24.79 0.35
CA SER A 169 8.01 24.05 1.38
C SER A 169 7.05 23.56 2.48
N ILE A 170 7.33 22.36 2.98
CA ILE A 170 6.70 21.79 4.18
C ILE A 170 7.64 21.81 5.39
N GLU A 171 8.89 22.24 5.21
CA GLU A 171 9.89 22.31 6.27
C GLU A 171 9.45 23.30 7.34
N LYS A 172 9.52 22.86 8.58
CA LYS A 172 9.09 23.61 9.76
C LYS A 172 10.10 23.37 10.88
N TYR A 173 10.23 24.34 11.78
CA TYR A 173 11.15 24.27 12.90
C TYR A 173 10.35 24.23 14.21
N LYS A 174 10.83 23.45 15.17
CA LYS A 174 10.26 23.38 16.52
C LYS A 174 10.48 24.72 17.22
N LEU A 175 9.46 25.22 17.91
CA LEU A 175 9.58 26.39 18.78
C LEU A 175 9.66 25.91 20.23
N ASN A 176 10.56 26.51 20.99
CA ASN A 176 10.77 26.18 22.40
C ASN A 176 10.40 27.35 23.33
N PHE A 177 10.18 28.57 22.81
CA PHE A 177 9.87 29.76 23.62
C PHE A 177 10.82 29.90 24.83
N GLU A 178 12.13 29.73 24.56
CA GLU A 178 13.21 29.80 25.57
C GLU A 178 13.12 28.75 26.69
N ASN A 179 12.23 27.77 26.57
CA ASN A 179 12.03 26.72 27.55
C ASN A 179 12.37 25.33 26.98
N GLY A 180 13.40 24.68 27.54
CA GLY A 180 13.83 23.33 27.15
C GLY A 180 12.80 22.22 27.46
N SER A 181 11.90 22.45 28.42
CA SER A 181 10.82 21.53 28.81
C SER A 181 9.44 21.96 28.32
N LEU A 182 9.33 22.94 27.42
CA LEU A 182 8.05 23.39 26.84
C LEU A 182 7.21 22.18 26.39
N LEU A 183 5.94 22.14 26.82
CA LEU A 183 4.96 21.12 26.43
C LEU A 183 5.33 19.67 26.80
N SER A 184 6.31 19.45 27.68
CA SER A 184 6.72 18.09 28.12
C SER A 184 5.59 17.35 28.86
N GLY A 185 4.67 18.07 29.49
CA GLY A 185 3.52 17.51 30.17
C GLY A 185 2.52 18.57 30.60
N TRP A 186 1.31 18.12 30.96
CA TRP A 186 0.18 18.98 31.28
C TRP A 186 -0.14 19.03 32.78
N ASP A 187 0.64 18.33 33.63
CA ASP A 187 0.33 18.26 35.06
C ASP A 187 0.34 19.66 35.69
N VAL A 188 -0.68 20.01 36.47
CA VAL A 188 -0.79 21.31 37.15
C VAL A 188 0.47 21.64 37.95
N ASN A 189 1.10 20.64 38.58
CA ASN A 189 2.32 20.84 39.36
C ASN A 189 3.56 21.17 38.49
N LYS A 190 3.43 21.00 37.17
CA LYS A 190 4.47 21.20 36.16
C LYS A 190 4.16 22.31 35.17
N GLU A 191 3.06 23.05 35.35
CA GLU A 191 2.71 24.17 34.47
C GLU A 191 3.80 25.25 34.47
N LYS A 192 4.40 25.57 35.62
CA LYS A 192 5.50 26.55 35.73
C LYS A 192 6.77 26.09 34.99
N ASP A 193 7.05 24.79 35.04
CA ASP A 193 8.23 24.17 34.41
C ASP A 193 8.02 24.01 32.88
N ASN A 194 6.82 23.65 32.45
CA ASN A 194 6.49 23.36 31.05
C ASN A 194 5.86 24.57 30.32
N THR A 195 5.63 25.67 31.04
CA THR A 195 5.11 26.97 30.62
C THR A 195 3.91 26.93 29.68
N SER A 196 3.02 25.94 29.83
CA SER A 196 1.90 25.73 28.91
C SER A 196 0.65 25.25 29.60
N VAL A 197 -0.50 25.81 29.18
CA VAL A 197 -1.84 25.42 29.65
C VAL A 197 -2.81 25.36 28.47
N LEU A 198 -3.87 24.56 28.61
CA LEU A 198 -4.97 24.51 27.65
C LEU A 198 -6.18 25.26 28.21
N LEU A 199 -6.83 26.06 27.37
CA LEU A 199 -8.06 26.77 27.70
C LEU A 199 -9.18 26.35 26.77
N CYS A 200 -10.42 26.40 27.25
CA CYS A 200 -11.63 26.18 26.49
C CYS A 200 -12.57 27.38 26.63
N LYS A 201 -13.21 27.81 25.55
CA LYS A 201 -14.26 28.85 25.56
C LYS A 201 -15.23 28.54 24.43
N ASP A 202 -16.53 28.48 24.69
CA ASP A 202 -17.58 28.29 23.66
C ASP A 202 -17.31 27.13 22.67
N ASN A 203 -16.89 25.96 23.19
CA ASN A 203 -16.46 24.78 22.39
C ASN A 203 -15.25 25.01 21.46
N GLN A 204 -14.52 26.09 21.67
CA GLN A 204 -13.23 26.39 21.05
C GLN A 204 -12.10 26.10 22.04
N TYR A 205 -10.94 25.73 21.51
CA TYR A 205 -9.80 25.30 22.31
C TYR A 205 -8.59 26.18 22.02
N TYR A 206 -7.83 26.50 23.06
CA TYR A 206 -6.69 27.40 22.98
C TYR A 206 -5.50 26.81 23.71
N LEU A 207 -4.31 27.09 23.17
CA LEU A 207 -3.03 26.85 23.83
C LEU A 207 -2.50 28.19 24.33
N ALA A 208 -2.30 28.32 25.63
CA ALA A 208 -1.61 29.47 26.22
C ALA A 208 -0.20 29.03 26.62
N ILE A 209 0.80 29.75 26.12
CA ILE A 209 2.22 29.56 26.48
C ILE A 209 2.63 30.76 27.33
N MET A 210 3.06 30.51 28.57
CA MET A 210 3.53 31.56 29.46
C MET A 210 4.92 32.04 29.06
N HIS A 211 5.17 33.34 29.20
CA HIS A 211 6.52 33.89 29.19
C HIS A 211 7.33 33.30 30.36
N ILE A 212 8.62 33.07 30.17
CA ILE A 212 9.47 32.41 31.19
C ILE A 212 9.50 33.20 32.51
N ASP A 213 9.54 34.53 32.42
CA ASP A 213 9.52 35.45 33.58
C ASP A 213 8.13 35.58 34.24
N HIS A 214 7.08 35.05 33.61
CA HIS A 214 5.70 35.15 34.06
C HIS A 214 5.04 33.76 34.15
N ASN A 215 5.81 32.72 34.46
CA ASN A 215 5.36 31.33 34.53
C ASN A 215 4.40 31.01 35.71
N LYS A 216 3.97 32.02 36.46
CA LYS A 216 3.10 31.91 37.65
C LYS A 216 1.68 32.44 37.43
N VAL A 217 1.36 32.96 36.24
CA VAL A 217 0.08 33.64 35.96
C VAL A 217 -1.16 32.74 36.01
N PHE A 218 -0.97 31.42 36.05
CA PHE A 218 -2.04 30.41 36.21
C PHE A 218 -1.95 29.64 37.54
N GLU A 219 -1.20 30.15 38.52
CA GLU A 219 -1.22 29.62 39.88
C GLU A 219 -2.60 29.73 40.53
N LEU A 220 -2.88 28.84 41.49
CA LEU A 220 -4.19 28.74 42.11
C LEU A 220 -4.68 30.07 42.69
N ASP A 221 -3.80 30.81 43.36
CA ASP A 221 -4.14 32.11 43.97
C ASP A 221 -4.55 33.15 42.92
N GLU A 222 -3.85 33.20 41.78
CA GLU A 222 -4.21 34.08 40.66
C GLU A 222 -5.52 33.64 40.01
N LEU A 223 -5.74 32.34 39.85
CA LEU A 223 -6.98 31.79 39.31
C LEU A 223 -8.18 32.12 40.20
N ILE A 224 -8.03 32.07 41.53
CA ILE A 224 -9.08 32.44 42.48
C ILE A 224 -9.38 33.93 42.39
N LYS A 225 -8.33 34.77 42.37
CA LYS A 225 -8.44 36.23 42.29
C LYS A 225 -9.11 36.70 41.00
N HIS A 226 -8.85 36.02 39.89
CA HIS A 226 -9.33 36.38 38.56
C HIS A 226 -10.40 35.43 38.00
N ALA A 227 -11.07 34.67 38.89
CA ALA A 227 -12.18 33.81 38.54
C ALA A 227 -13.34 34.62 37.95
N GLY A 228 -13.87 34.18 36.81
CA GLY A 228 -14.94 34.91 36.13
C GLY A 228 -15.48 34.17 34.92
N LYS A 229 -16.35 34.86 34.17
CA LYS A 229 -16.86 34.37 32.89
C LYS A 229 -15.82 34.60 31.79
N GLY A 230 -15.70 33.66 30.87
CA GLY A 230 -14.72 33.72 29.79
C GLY A 230 -14.16 32.33 29.49
N TYR A 231 -12.95 32.06 29.94
CA TYR A 231 -12.23 30.83 29.66
C TYR A 231 -12.38 29.81 30.79
N GLN A 232 -12.35 28.54 30.41
CA GLN A 232 -12.15 27.41 31.32
C GLN A 232 -10.73 26.88 31.13
N LYS A 233 -9.87 27.07 32.13
CA LYS A 233 -8.56 26.46 32.19
C LYS A 233 -8.71 24.96 32.47
N ILE A 234 -8.09 24.13 31.64
CA ILE A 234 -8.04 22.68 31.82
C ILE A 234 -6.95 22.36 32.86
N ASN A 235 -7.36 21.81 34.00
CA ASN A 235 -6.46 21.29 35.02
C ASN A 235 -6.26 19.79 34.78
N TYR A 236 -5.03 19.40 34.46
CA TYR A 236 -4.68 18.01 34.18
C TYR A 236 -3.84 17.46 35.33
N LYS A 237 -4.18 16.26 35.81
CA LYS A 237 -3.40 15.51 36.79
C LYS A 237 -3.12 14.12 36.25
N LEU A 238 -1.87 13.67 36.37
CA LEU A 238 -1.45 12.32 35.98
C LEU A 238 -0.50 11.72 37.01
N LEU A 239 -0.75 10.46 37.38
CA LEU A 239 0.18 9.58 38.06
C LEU A 239 0.72 8.55 37.05
N PRO A 240 1.82 8.86 36.33
CA PRO A 240 2.36 7.95 35.32
C PRO A 240 3.19 6.84 35.97
N GLY A 241 3.22 5.64 35.37
CA GLY A 241 4.21 4.61 35.69
C GLY A 241 4.23 4.24 37.17
N ALA A 242 3.10 3.74 37.69
CA ALA A 242 2.89 3.49 39.12
C ALA A 242 3.99 2.58 39.71
N ASN A 243 4.45 1.60 38.94
CA ASN A 243 5.54 0.70 39.32
C ASN A 243 6.87 1.40 39.64
N LYS A 244 7.12 2.58 39.08
CA LYS A 244 8.32 3.39 39.34
C LYS A 244 8.03 4.56 40.26
N MET A 245 6.89 5.24 40.06
CA MET A 245 6.57 6.46 40.79
C MET A 245 6.18 6.20 42.24
N LEU A 246 5.40 5.15 42.54
CA LEU A 246 5.04 4.85 43.92
C LEU A 246 6.29 4.53 44.75
N PRO A 247 7.20 3.63 44.32
CA PRO A 247 8.41 3.37 45.10
C PRO A 247 9.34 4.58 45.18
N LYS A 248 9.50 5.33 44.08
CA LYS A 248 10.36 6.52 44.03
C LYS A 248 9.91 7.58 45.02
N VAL A 249 8.60 7.83 45.16
CA VAL A 249 8.08 8.87 46.05
C VAL A 249 8.09 8.39 47.50
N PHE A 250 7.54 7.21 47.78
CA PHE A 250 7.33 6.74 49.15
C PHE A 250 8.60 6.28 49.87
N PHE A 251 9.59 5.77 49.13
CA PHE A 251 10.88 5.34 49.70
C PHE A 251 12.02 6.32 49.42
N SER A 252 11.75 7.53 48.91
CA SER A 252 12.80 8.54 48.76
C SER A 252 13.33 8.97 50.13
N GLY A 253 14.63 9.27 50.22
CA GLY A 253 15.23 9.75 51.47
C GLY A 253 14.55 11.01 52.05
N LYS A 254 13.94 11.84 51.19
CA LYS A 254 13.18 13.04 51.62
C LYS A 254 11.84 12.70 52.30
N ASN A 255 11.19 11.61 51.89
CA ASN A 255 9.81 11.32 52.29
C ASN A 255 9.67 10.06 53.15
N ILE A 256 10.70 9.21 53.23
CA ILE A 256 10.60 7.89 53.88
C ILE A 256 10.18 8.00 55.35
N SER A 257 10.63 9.03 56.07
CA SER A 257 10.21 9.29 57.46
C SER A 257 8.74 9.71 57.58
N TYR A 258 8.17 10.33 56.54
CA TYR A 258 6.76 10.74 56.53
C TYR A 258 5.82 9.56 56.26
N TYR A 259 6.19 8.70 55.32
CA TYR A 259 5.39 7.51 54.97
C TYR A 259 5.60 6.33 55.92
N ASP A 260 6.71 6.34 56.68
CA ASP A 260 7.07 5.41 57.77
C ASP A 260 6.85 3.92 57.42
N PRO A 261 7.56 3.38 56.40
CA PRO A 261 7.46 1.97 56.06
C PRO A 261 8.03 1.09 57.18
N SER A 262 7.28 0.06 57.58
CA SER A 262 7.75 -0.89 58.59
C SER A 262 9.02 -1.63 58.15
N LYS A 263 9.79 -2.14 59.10
CA LYS A 263 10.98 -3.00 58.83
C LYS A 263 10.63 -4.19 57.92
N GLU A 264 9.42 -4.70 58.04
CA GLU A 264 8.91 -5.77 57.18
C GLU A 264 8.72 -5.30 55.73
N ILE A 265 8.09 -4.15 55.49
CA ILE A 265 7.92 -3.58 54.14
C ILE A 265 9.29 -3.28 53.50
N LEU A 266 10.25 -2.76 54.28
CA LEU A 266 11.61 -2.53 53.80
C LEU A 266 12.30 -3.85 53.40
N LYS A 267 12.12 -4.92 54.18
CA LYS A 267 12.63 -6.26 53.85
C LYS A 267 12.01 -6.79 52.55
N ILE A 268 10.69 -6.68 52.40
CA ILE A 268 9.95 -7.09 51.20
C ILE A 268 10.44 -6.34 49.95
N ARG A 269 10.70 -5.04 50.08
CA ARG A 269 11.24 -4.22 48.99
C ARG A 269 12.68 -4.63 48.64
N ASN A 270 13.54 -4.76 49.65
CA ASN A 270 14.96 -5.02 49.45
C ASN A 270 15.21 -6.35 48.72
N TYR A 271 14.55 -7.44 49.14
CA TYR A 271 14.66 -8.75 48.50
C TYR A 271 13.73 -8.94 47.30
N GLY A 272 12.88 -7.94 46.99
CA GLY A 272 11.95 -7.97 45.86
C GLY A 272 10.85 -9.03 45.94
N THR A 273 10.51 -9.57 47.12
CA THR A 273 9.57 -10.71 47.28
C THR A 273 8.14 -10.40 46.84
N HIS A 274 7.76 -9.13 46.79
CA HIS A 274 6.47 -8.65 46.26
C HIS A 274 6.34 -8.73 44.72
N THR A 275 7.41 -9.07 44.00
CA THR A 275 7.41 -9.13 42.53
C THR A 275 7.85 -10.51 42.03
N LYS A 276 7.31 -10.95 40.88
CA LYS A 276 7.75 -12.17 40.22
C LYS A 276 9.15 -12.00 39.60
N ASN A 277 9.30 -11.02 38.72
CA ASN A 277 10.52 -10.77 37.94
C ASN A 277 11.13 -9.38 38.19
N GLY A 278 10.79 -8.72 39.29
CA GLY A 278 11.34 -7.40 39.61
C GLY A 278 12.73 -7.48 40.22
N ASP A 279 13.54 -6.45 39.98
CA ASP A 279 14.90 -6.38 40.52
C ASP A 279 14.88 -6.09 42.04
N PRO A 280 15.73 -6.78 42.84
CA PRO A 280 15.94 -6.42 44.24
C PRO A 280 16.65 -5.07 44.36
N GLN A 281 16.69 -4.51 45.56
CA GLN A 281 17.50 -3.30 45.79
C GLN A 281 19.00 -3.63 45.70
N PRO A 282 19.84 -2.65 45.30
CA PRO A 282 21.29 -2.83 45.27
C PRO A 282 21.82 -3.38 46.61
N GLY A 283 22.66 -4.41 46.55
CA GLY A 283 23.21 -5.08 47.73
C GLY A 283 22.35 -6.22 48.31
N PHE A 284 21.20 -6.53 47.71
CA PHE A 284 20.33 -7.64 48.12
C PHE A 284 20.14 -8.66 46.99
N SER A 285 20.03 -9.95 47.35
CA SER A 285 19.70 -11.01 46.39
C SER A 285 18.19 -11.15 46.21
N LYS A 286 17.72 -11.42 44.98
CA LYS A 286 16.30 -11.67 44.73
C LYS A 286 15.87 -12.93 45.47
N ARG A 287 14.75 -12.87 46.18
CA ARG A 287 14.06 -14.03 46.75
C ARG A 287 12.78 -14.34 45.98
N ASP A 288 12.27 -15.55 46.17
CA ASP A 288 11.04 -16.03 45.52
C ASP A 288 9.84 -15.12 45.80
N PHE A 289 8.91 -15.11 44.85
CA PHE A 289 7.68 -14.35 44.95
C PHE A 289 6.78 -14.89 46.07
N SER A 290 6.33 -14.00 46.94
CA SER A 290 5.32 -14.28 47.97
C SER A 290 4.08 -13.43 47.71
N VAL A 291 2.93 -14.08 47.55
CA VAL A 291 1.64 -13.39 47.35
C VAL A 291 1.25 -12.58 48.58
N ASP A 292 1.60 -13.05 49.79
CA ASP A 292 1.30 -12.34 51.02
C ASP A 292 2.17 -11.10 51.18
N ASP A 293 3.46 -11.19 50.85
CA ASP A 293 4.36 -10.03 50.81
C ASP A 293 3.92 -9.00 49.76
N CYS A 294 3.44 -9.48 48.61
CA CYS A 294 2.83 -8.65 47.58
C CYS A 294 1.63 -7.86 48.13
N ARG A 295 0.70 -8.55 48.80
CA ARG A 295 -0.49 -7.94 49.39
C ARG A 295 -0.14 -6.93 50.49
N LYS A 296 0.82 -7.23 51.36
CA LYS A 296 1.35 -6.29 52.36
C LYS A 296 1.93 -5.02 51.72
N MET A 297 2.69 -5.18 50.62
CA MET A 297 3.21 -4.05 49.86
C MET A 297 2.09 -3.21 49.22
N ILE A 298 1.03 -3.85 48.71
CA ILE A 298 -0.16 -3.15 48.17
C ILE A 298 -0.85 -2.35 49.27
N ASP A 299 -1.07 -2.92 50.45
CA ASP A 299 -1.72 -2.21 51.56
C ASP A 299 -0.89 -1.00 52.02
N PHE A 300 0.45 -1.15 52.08
CA PHE A 300 1.34 -0.01 52.31
C PHE A 300 1.17 1.09 51.25
N PHE A 301 1.11 0.72 49.96
CA PHE A 301 0.88 1.70 48.89
C PHE A 301 -0.49 2.37 48.97
N LYS A 302 -1.56 1.64 49.25
CA LYS A 302 -2.91 2.22 49.42
C LYS A 302 -2.93 3.25 50.54
N ASN A 303 -2.37 2.90 51.69
CA ASN A 303 -2.27 3.80 52.85
C ASN A 303 -1.43 5.03 52.52
N SER A 304 -0.31 4.85 51.81
CA SER A 304 0.56 5.96 51.41
C SER A 304 -0.10 6.89 50.38
N ILE A 305 -0.88 6.35 49.43
CA ILE A 305 -1.66 7.13 48.47
C ILE A 305 -2.73 7.97 49.18
N ALA A 306 -3.43 7.40 50.17
CA ALA A 306 -4.43 8.13 50.95
C ALA A 306 -3.83 9.28 51.79
N LYS A 307 -2.58 9.11 52.26
CA LYS A 307 -1.82 10.16 52.96
C LYS A 307 -1.27 11.24 52.02
N HIS A 308 -0.95 10.90 50.77
CA HIS A 308 -0.29 11.83 49.84
C HIS A 308 -1.20 13.01 49.47
N GLU A 309 -0.68 14.24 49.62
CA GLU A 309 -1.44 15.49 49.46
C GLU A 309 -2.12 15.64 48.08
N ASP A 310 -1.38 15.37 47.00
CA ASP A 310 -1.95 15.39 45.64
C ASP A 310 -2.77 14.13 45.30
N TRP A 311 -2.22 12.93 45.56
CA TRP A 311 -2.77 11.71 44.98
C TRP A 311 -4.08 11.26 45.64
N LYS A 312 -4.37 11.69 46.87
CA LYS A 312 -5.68 11.47 47.49
C LYS A 312 -6.83 12.08 46.66
N ASN A 313 -6.56 13.13 45.87
CA ASN A 313 -7.57 13.86 45.09
C ASN A 313 -8.01 13.14 43.80
N PHE A 314 -7.38 12.00 43.44
CA PHE A 314 -7.85 11.13 42.36
C PHE A 314 -9.09 10.31 42.74
N ASP A 315 -9.42 10.21 44.04
CA ASP A 315 -10.53 9.40 44.57
C ASP A 315 -10.47 7.92 44.14
N PHE A 316 -9.31 7.29 44.35
CA PHE A 316 -9.07 5.90 43.98
C PHE A 316 -10.09 4.94 44.62
N LYS A 317 -10.71 4.10 43.80
CA LYS A 317 -11.56 2.97 44.20
C LYS A 317 -10.81 1.68 43.92
N PHE A 318 -10.03 1.22 44.91
CA PHE A 318 -9.28 -0.02 44.79
C PHE A 318 -10.11 -1.25 45.15
N GLN A 319 -9.96 -2.34 44.39
CA GLN A 319 -10.50 -3.64 44.79
C GLN A 319 -9.86 -4.16 46.10
N PRO A 320 -10.53 -5.09 46.82
CA PRO A 320 -9.99 -5.71 48.03
C PRO A 320 -8.61 -6.32 47.80
N THR A 321 -7.66 -6.07 48.71
CA THR A 321 -6.25 -6.44 48.49
C THR A 321 -6.04 -7.95 48.27
N LYS A 322 -6.89 -8.78 48.88
CA LYS A 322 -6.92 -10.23 48.70
C LYS A 322 -7.15 -10.68 47.24
N ASN A 323 -7.76 -9.85 46.41
CA ASN A 323 -8.08 -10.19 45.02
C ASN A 323 -6.87 -10.03 44.08
N TYR A 324 -5.82 -9.34 44.53
CA TYR A 324 -4.60 -9.21 43.73
C TYR A 324 -3.75 -10.48 43.83
N ASN A 325 -3.37 -11.01 42.67
CA ASN A 325 -2.47 -12.15 42.53
C ASN A 325 -1.03 -11.71 42.23
N SER A 326 -0.84 -10.47 41.80
CA SER A 326 0.45 -9.86 41.54
C SER A 326 0.38 -8.33 41.61
N ILE A 327 1.53 -7.70 41.86
CA ILE A 327 1.63 -6.25 42.05
C ILE A 327 1.24 -5.45 40.79
N ASP A 328 1.38 -6.03 39.58
CA ASP A 328 1.04 -5.36 38.33
C ASP A 328 -0.47 -5.11 38.17
N GLU A 329 -1.31 -5.98 38.75
CA GLU A 329 -2.75 -5.78 38.78
C GLU A 329 -3.12 -4.51 39.55
N PHE A 330 -2.45 -4.29 40.70
CA PHE A 330 -2.61 -3.06 41.47
C PHE A 330 -2.04 -1.84 40.74
N TYR A 331 -0.83 -1.93 40.18
CA TYR A 331 -0.23 -0.82 39.45
C TYR A 331 -1.07 -0.38 38.24
N ARG A 332 -1.67 -1.32 37.52
CA ARG A 332 -2.60 -1.04 36.42
C ARG A 332 -3.85 -0.30 36.93
N GLU A 333 -4.43 -0.73 38.04
CA GLU A 333 -5.59 -0.07 38.64
C GLU A 333 -5.27 1.36 39.11
N VAL A 334 -4.06 1.58 39.64
CA VAL A 334 -3.54 2.93 39.94
C VAL A 334 -3.40 3.76 38.68
N GLU A 335 -2.85 3.21 37.59
CA GLU A 335 -2.66 3.96 36.33
C GLU A 335 -3.99 4.29 35.65
N GLU A 336 -4.95 3.36 35.62
CA GLU A 336 -6.29 3.53 35.05
C GLU A 336 -7.08 4.67 35.71
N GLN A 337 -6.88 4.87 37.01
CA GLN A 337 -7.56 5.89 37.83
C GLN A 337 -6.70 7.14 38.07
N GLY A 338 -5.39 7.04 37.85
CA GLY A 338 -4.40 8.09 38.05
C GLY A 338 -4.39 9.16 36.95
N TYR A 339 -5.50 9.36 36.24
CA TYR A 339 -5.65 10.39 35.22
C TYR A 339 -6.97 11.14 35.44
N LYS A 340 -6.88 12.46 35.58
CA LYS A 340 -8.04 13.31 35.86
C LYS A 340 -7.91 14.66 35.13
N ILE A 341 -9.01 15.10 34.54
CA ILE A 341 -9.18 16.46 34.02
C ILE A 341 -10.29 17.14 34.81
N THR A 342 -10.00 18.34 35.31
CA THR A 342 -10.99 19.26 35.89
C THR A 342 -10.83 20.65 35.26
N TYR A 343 -11.66 21.60 35.66
CA TYR A 343 -11.69 22.94 35.08
C TYR A 343 -11.65 24.02 36.16
N SER A 344 -10.95 25.11 35.89
CA SER A 344 -11.02 26.36 36.64
C SER A 344 -11.51 27.47 35.73
N ASN A 345 -12.52 28.23 36.15
CA ASN A 345 -13.00 29.38 35.39
C ASN A 345 -12.06 30.57 35.55
N VAL A 346 -11.81 31.30 34.47
CA VAL A 346 -10.93 32.47 34.42
C VAL A 346 -11.60 33.55 33.58
N SER A 347 -11.60 34.79 34.08
CA SER A 347 -12.17 35.93 33.37
C SER A 347 -11.46 36.17 32.03
N GLU A 348 -12.25 36.52 31.01
CA GLU A 348 -11.73 36.89 29.69
C GLU A 348 -10.80 38.10 29.77
N ASP A 349 -11.22 39.16 30.48
CA ASP A 349 -10.44 40.38 30.68
C ASP A 349 -9.04 40.10 31.24
N TYR A 350 -8.90 39.15 32.16
CA TYR A 350 -7.60 38.77 32.70
C TYR A 350 -6.73 38.10 31.62
N ILE A 351 -7.26 37.12 30.88
CA ILE A 351 -6.53 36.45 29.80
C ILE A 351 -6.10 37.46 28.74
N ASP A 352 -6.99 38.35 28.32
CA ASP A 352 -6.71 39.37 27.32
C ASP A 352 -5.63 40.33 27.81
N SER A 353 -5.66 40.74 29.08
CA SER A 353 -4.60 41.55 29.68
C SER A 353 -3.24 40.84 29.68
N LEU A 354 -3.21 39.53 29.95
CA LEU A 354 -1.97 38.76 29.92
C LEU A 354 -1.38 38.70 28.49
N VAL A 355 -2.23 38.60 27.47
CA VAL A 355 -1.81 38.63 26.06
C VAL A 355 -1.29 40.01 25.68
N GLU A 356 -2.03 41.07 26.02
CA GLU A 356 -1.67 42.45 25.72
C GLU A 356 -0.32 42.84 26.33
N TYR A 357 -0.08 42.45 27.59
CA TYR A 357 1.19 42.69 28.27
C TYR A 357 2.30 41.69 27.90
N GLY A 358 2.08 40.78 26.95
CA GLY A 358 3.08 39.79 26.52
C GLY A 358 3.46 38.76 27.58
N LYS A 359 2.65 38.61 28.63
CA LYS A 359 2.86 37.63 29.71
C LYS A 359 2.51 36.21 29.27
N ILE A 360 1.58 36.09 28.32
CA ILE A 360 1.26 34.82 27.65
C ILE A 360 1.16 35.02 26.14
N TYR A 361 1.42 33.94 25.40
CA TYR A 361 1.13 33.80 23.98
C TYR A 361 -0.07 32.87 23.80
N LEU A 362 -1.18 33.39 23.29
CA LEU A 362 -2.43 32.64 23.13
C LEU A 362 -2.65 32.23 21.67
N PHE A 363 -2.85 30.91 21.44
CA PHE A 363 -3.08 30.33 20.13
C PHE A 363 -4.42 29.61 20.08
N HIS A 364 -5.27 29.93 19.11
CA HIS A 364 -6.48 29.14 18.83
C HIS A 364 -6.10 27.82 18.16
N ILE A 365 -6.46 26.70 18.77
CA ILE A 365 -6.24 25.35 18.24
C ILE A 365 -7.27 25.10 17.15
N TYR A 366 -6.84 25.23 15.89
CA TYR A 366 -7.76 25.34 14.77
C TYR A 366 -7.54 24.31 13.68
N ASN A 367 -8.66 23.79 13.17
CA ASN A 367 -8.74 23.18 11.84
C ASN A 367 -10.08 23.61 11.19
N LYS A 368 -10.35 23.21 9.93
CA LYS A 368 -11.60 23.61 9.23
C LYS A 368 -12.87 23.26 10.03
N ASP A 369 -12.78 22.21 10.86
CA ASP A 369 -13.51 21.79 12.07
C ASP A 369 -14.22 22.88 12.88
N PHE A 370 -13.54 24.01 13.01
CA PHE A 370 -13.87 25.05 13.97
C PHE A 370 -14.23 26.37 13.30
N SER A 371 -14.40 26.37 11.96
CA SER A 371 -14.78 27.58 11.24
C SER A 371 -16.23 27.96 11.47
N ASP A 372 -16.48 29.23 11.78
CA ASP A 372 -17.83 29.81 11.89
C ASP A 372 -18.50 30.00 10.52
N LYS A 373 -17.76 29.82 9.42
CA LYS A 373 -18.27 29.92 8.05
C LYS A 373 -18.96 28.66 7.56
N ARG A 374 -19.26 27.72 8.46
CA ARG A 374 -20.02 26.52 8.13
C ARG A 374 -21.46 26.93 7.86
N ASP A 375 -22.04 26.27 6.87
CA ASP A 375 -23.45 26.40 6.60
C ASP A 375 -24.19 25.43 7.54
N GLU A 376 -24.77 25.95 8.62
CA GLU A 376 -25.49 25.14 9.62
C GLU A 376 -26.68 24.39 9.01
N SER A 377 -27.22 24.85 7.87
CA SER A 377 -28.28 24.16 7.13
C SER A 377 -27.81 22.86 6.45
N LYS A 378 -26.49 22.62 6.36
CA LYS A 378 -25.92 21.43 5.74
C LYS A 378 -25.41 20.46 6.81
N LYS A 379 -25.78 19.18 6.65
CA LYS A 379 -25.23 18.09 7.48
C LYS A 379 -23.72 17.97 7.24
N HIS A 380 -22.94 18.57 8.13
CA HIS A 380 -21.49 18.53 8.12
C HIS A 380 -20.99 17.48 9.10
N THR A 381 -20.03 16.66 8.65
CA THR A 381 -19.39 15.65 9.50
C THR A 381 -17.96 16.06 9.76
N ASP A 382 -17.62 16.22 11.04
CA ASP A 382 -16.26 16.57 11.47
C ASP A 382 -15.21 15.54 11.02
N ASN A 383 -13.96 15.97 10.88
CA ASN A 383 -12.84 15.07 10.66
C ASN A 383 -12.68 14.14 11.86
N MET A 384 -12.14 12.94 11.63
CA MET A 384 -12.01 11.94 12.69
C MET A 384 -11.14 12.46 13.86
N HIS A 385 -10.05 13.16 13.57
CA HIS A 385 -9.19 13.73 14.61
C HIS A 385 -9.85 14.87 15.38
N THR A 386 -10.82 15.57 14.79
CA THR A 386 -11.60 16.59 15.52
C THR A 386 -12.53 15.92 16.53
N LEU A 387 -13.14 14.78 16.16
CA LEU A 387 -13.93 13.97 17.10
C LEU A 387 -13.05 13.46 18.25
N TYR A 388 -11.86 12.95 17.96
CA TYR A 388 -10.92 12.50 18.99
C TYR A 388 -10.48 13.64 19.91
N TRP A 389 -10.19 14.82 19.35
CA TRP A 389 -9.81 16.01 20.13
C TRP A 389 -10.94 16.44 21.07
N LYS A 390 -12.17 16.56 20.57
CA LYS A 390 -13.34 16.91 21.39
C LYS A 390 -13.59 15.85 22.47
N ALA A 391 -13.43 14.56 22.14
CA ALA A 391 -13.62 13.45 23.07
C ALA A 391 -12.69 13.50 24.29
N LEU A 392 -11.48 14.08 24.19
CA LEU A 392 -10.57 14.23 25.33
C LEU A 392 -11.21 14.99 26.51
N PHE A 393 -12.09 15.93 26.21
CA PHE A 393 -12.69 16.86 27.16
C PHE A 393 -14.19 16.64 27.35
N ASP A 394 -14.75 15.60 26.70
CA ASP A 394 -16.16 15.27 26.81
C ASP A 394 -16.46 14.61 28.16
N ALA A 395 -17.52 15.06 28.84
CA ALA A 395 -17.90 14.54 30.15
C ALA A 395 -18.13 13.02 30.17
N LYS A 396 -18.61 12.42 29.05
CA LYS A 396 -18.79 10.97 28.92
C LYS A 396 -17.45 10.24 28.94
N ASN A 397 -16.45 10.77 28.22
CA ASN A 397 -15.09 10.24 28.26
C ASN A 397 -14.46 10.44 29.64
N LEU A 398 -14.62 11.60 30.27
CA LEU A 398 -14.02 11.84 31.58
C LEU A 398 -14.61 10.95 32.70
N LYS A 399 -15.85 10.49 32.54
CA LYS A 399 -16.46 9.50 33.43
C LYS A 399 -15.83 8.10 33.29
N ASP A 400 -15.59 7.67 32.05
CA ASP A 400 -14.89 6.41 31.76
C ASP A 400 -13.88 6.58 30.62
N VAL A 401 -12.63 6.88 30.99
CA VAL A 401 -11.63 7.38 30.05
C VAL A 401 -11.24 6.34 29.00
N VAL A 402 -11.61 6.64 27.76
CA VAL A 402 -11.17 5.95 26.55
C VAL A 402 -10.05 6.73 25.87
N TYR A 403 -10.22 8.05 25.74
CA TYR A 403 -9.29 8.98 25.12
C TYR A 403 -8.53 9.72 26.21
N LYS A 404 -7.21 9.55 26.26
CA LYS A 404 -6.34 10.24 27.20
C LYS A 404 -5.39 11.19 26.47
N LEU A 405 -5.27 12.42 26.99
CA LEU A 405 -4.26 13.38 26.56
C LEU A 405 -2.87 12.95 27.07
N ASN A 406 -1.85 13.01 26.22
CA ASN A 406 -0.47 12.74 26.61
C ASN A 406 0.36 14.05 26.64
N GLY A 407 1.44 14.03 27.42
CA GLY A 407 2.49 15.07 27.39
C GLY A 407 3.34 14.98 26.12
N GLU A 408 4.50 15.64 26.11
CA GLU A 408 5.43 15.67 24.96
C GLU A 408 4.77 16.19 23.67
N ALA A 409 3.90 17.19 23.80
CA ALA A 409 3.37 17.89 22.64
C ALA A 409 4.44 18.80 22.03
N GLU A 410 4.27 19.16 20.76
CA GLU A 410 5.25 20.00 20.06
C GLU A 410 4.57 21.08 19.25
N ILE A 411 5.13 22.29 19.31
CA ILE A 411 4.72 23.41 18.47
C ILE A 411 5.80 23.69 17.42
N PHE A 412 5.36 23.96 16.19
CA PHE A 412 6.23 24.22 15.06
C PHE A 412 5.82 25.48 14.33
N TYR A 413 6.81 26.15 13.74
CA TYR A 413 6.58 27.25 12.82
C TYR A 413 6.98 26.87 11.40
N ARG A 414 6.16 27.26 10.44
CA ARG A 414 6.46 27.15 9.02
C ARG A 414 6.32 28.50 8.35
N LYS A 415 7.42 29.04 7.82
CA LYS A 415 7.44 30.24 6.98
C LYS A 415 6.60 30.03 5.72
N LYS A 416 6.03 31.11 5.19
CA LYS A 416 5.43 31.12 3.85
C LYS A 416 6.48 30.70 2.83
N SER A 417 6.02 30.04 1.78
CA SER A 417 6.90 29.53 0.72
C SER A 417 6.41 29.85 -0.69
N ILE A 418 5.17 30.30 -0.82
CA ILE A 418 4.59 30.79 -2.06
C ILE A 418 4.23 32.27 -1.88
N ASP A 419 4.74 33.12 -2.77
CA ASP A 419 4.24 34.48 -2.92
C ASP A 419 3.13 34.50 -3.98
N ILE A 420 1.98 35.07 -3.62
CA ILE A 420 0.85 35.21 -4.54
C ILE A 420 0.92 36.59 -5.17
N LYS A 421 1.00 36.66 -6.50
CA LYS A 421 0.82 37.92 -7.23
C LYS A 421 -0.64 38.19 -7.61
N LYS A 422 -1.40 37.13 -7.91
CA LYS A 422 -2.83 37.17 -8.27
C LYS A 422 -3.55 35.91 -7.79
N PRO A 423 -4.86 35.97 -7.47
CA PRO A 423 -5.62 34.77 -7.11
C PRO A 423 -5.65 33.77 -8.27
N THR A 424 -5.83 32.48 -7.96
CA THR A 424 -5.89 31.45 -9.00
C THR A 424 -7.21 31.50 -9.75
N HIS A 425 -8.30 31.79 -9.04
CA HIS A 425 -9.59 32.12 -9.62
C HIS A 425 -10.17 33.33 -8.87
N GLU A 426 -10.52 34.37 -9.61
CA GLU A 426 -11.09 35.61 -9.08
C GLU A 426 -12.56 35.43 -8.69
N LYS A 427 -12.97 36.15 -7.64
CA LYS A 427 -14.38 36.22 -7.20
C LYS A 427 -15.30 36.61 -8.36
N GLY A 428 -16.48 36.03 -8.40
CA GLY A 428 -17.52 36.32 -9.40
C GLY A 428 -17.29 35.70 -10.78
N LYS A 429 -16.10 35.13 -11.07
CA LYS A 429 -15.84 34.45 -12.35
C LYS A 429 -16.24 32.97 -12.30
N PRO A 430 -16.81 32.42 -13.38
CA PRO A 430 -17.12 30.99 -13.48
C PRO A 430 -15.83 30.16 -13.56
N ILE A 431 -15.86 29.01 -12.88
CA ILE A 431 -14.76 28.04 -12.85
C ILE A 431 -15.30 26.69 -13.32
N ASP A 432 -14.62 26.06 -14.28
CA ASP A 432 -14.99 24.74 -14.76
C ASP A 432 -14.81 23.68 -13.68
N ASN A 433 -15.85 22.87 -13.48
CA ASN A 433 -15.81 21.73 -12.60
C ASN A 433 -15.03 20.59 -13.28
N LYS A 434 -14.04 20.05 -12.56
CA LYS A 434 -13.11 19.05 -13.10
C LYS A 434 -13.69 17.65 -13.23
N ASN A 435 -14.78 17.35 -12.52
CA ASN A 435 -15.45 16.07 -12.65
C ASN A 435 -16.36 16.12 -13.89
N PRO A 436 -16.11 15.30 -14.94
CA PRO A 436 -16.95 15.29 -16.14
C PRO A 436 -18.43 14.98 -15.83
N ASN A 437 -18.68 14.21 -14.78
CA ASN A 437 -20.00 13.79 -14.31
C ASN A 437 -20.63 14.77 -13.29
N ALA A 438 -20.03 15.95 -13.07
CA ALA A 438 -20.61 16.95 -12.18
C ALA A 438 -21.94 17.47 -12.74
N ARG A 439 -22.99 17.51 -11.88
CA ARG A 439 -24.32 18.07 -12.23
C ARG A 439 -24.24 19.51 -12.73
N LYS A 440 -23.34 20.31 -12.15
CA LYS A 440 -23.03 21.68 -12.62
C LYS A 440 -21.72 21.64 -13.40
N LYS A 441 -21.68 22.24 -14.60
CA LYS A 441 -20.45 22.33 -15.40
C LYS A 441 -19.51 23.41 -14.88
N THR A 442 -20.05 24.51 -14.36
CA THR A 442 -19.27 25.60 -13.76
C THR A 442 -19.76 25.91 -12.35
N SER A 443 -18.88 26.53 -11.56
CA SER A 443 -19.16 27.06 -10.23
C SER A 443 -18.69 28.51 -10.13
N VAL A 444 -19.48 29.38 -9.49
CA VAL A 444 -19.13 30.79 -9.23
C VAL A 444 -19.07 31.01 -7.71
N PHE A 445 -18.04 31.72 -7.24
CA PHE A 445 -17.82 31.99 -5.82
C PHE A 445 -17.80 33.48 -5.54
N LYS A 446 -18.37 33.91 -4.41
CA LYS A 446 -18.39 35.32 -3.97
C LYS A 446 -17.04 35.82 -3.42
N TYR A 447 -16.02 34.97 -3.44
CA TYR A 447 -14.70 35.21 -2.87
C TYR A 447 -13.63 34.56 -3.74
N ASP A 448 -12.39 35.04 -3.63
CA ASP A 448 -11.27 34.53 -4.41
C ASP A 448 -10.86 33.12 -3.96
N LEU A 449 -10.46 32.29 -4.94
CA LEU A 449 -9.84 31.00 -4.68
C LEU A 449 -8.34 31.06 -4.98
N ILE A 450 -7.56 30.79 -3.95
CA ILE A 450 -6.11 30.81 -4.01
C ILE A 450 -5.62 29.36 -3.88
N LYS A 451 -4.99 28.84 -4.94
CA LYS A 451 -4.34 27.53 -4.91
C LYS A 451 -3.25 27.52 -3.85
N ASP A 452 -3.26 26.47 -3.03
CA ASP A 452 -2.25 26.27 -1.99
C ASP A 452 -2.15 27.43 -0.98
N LYS A 453 -3.24 28.20 -0.76
CA LYS A 453 -3.35 29.34 0.19
C LYS A 453 -2.67 29.11 1.54
N ARG A 454 -2.73 27.88 2.06
CA ARG A 454 -2.11 27.55 3.34
C ARG A 454 -0.59 27.80 3.36
N PHE A 455 0.10 27.82 2.22
CA PHE A 455 1.56 28.03 2.11
C PHE A 455 1.95 29.48 1.76
N THR A 456 0.97 30.38 1.65
CA THR A 456 1.16 31.78 1.26
C THR A 456 1.21 32.71 2.47
N VAL A 457 1.09 32.12 3.66
CA VAL A 457 1.17 32.76 4.96
C VAL A 457 2.00 31.87 5.87
N ASP A 458 2.64 32.50 6.84
CA ASP A 458 3.33 31.82 7.93
C ASP A 458 2.30 31.11 8.80
N LYS A 459 2.66 29.93 9.34
CA LYS A 459 1.74 29.11 10.14
C LYS A 459 2.43 28.45 11.31
N PHE A 460 1.75 28.48 12.45
CA PHE A 460 2.02 27.64 13.60
C PHE A 460 1.29 26.30 13.46
N PHE A 461 1.91 25.23 13.94
CA PHE A 461 1.36 23.89 13.99
C PHE A 461 1.52 23.33 15.39
N PHE A 462 0.47 22.69 15.89
CA PHE A 462 0.48 22.06 17.20
C PHE A 462 0.25 20.55 17.02
N HIS A 463 1.20 19.76 17.48
CA HIS A 463 1.17 18.30 17.43
C HIS A 463 0.94 17.77 18.83
N VAL A 464 -0.15 17.02 19.02
CA VAL A 464 -0.57 16.53 20.33
C VAL A 464 -0.70 15.02 20.30
N PRO A 465 0.09 14.28 21.10
CA PRO A 465 -0.07 12.85 21.25
C PRO A 465 -1.26 12.53 22.17
N ILE A 466 -1.97 11.45 21.85
CA ILE A 466 -3.09 10.93 22.64
C ILE A 466 -2.98 9.41 22.75
N THR A 467 -3.56 8.84 23.80
CA THR A 467 -3.73 7.40 23.97
C THR A 467 -5.20 7.05 23.75
N LEU A 468 -5.45 6.02 22.93
CA LEU A 468 -6.78 5.46 22.69
C LEU A 468 -6.95 4.19 23.50
N ASN A 469 -8.18 3.91 23.96
CA ASN A 469 -8.50 2.79 24.85
C ASN A 469 -7.61 2.74 26.09
N PHE A 470 -7.44 3.90 26.76
CA PHE A 470 -6.52 4.08 27.88
C PHE A 470 -6.63 3.01 28.98
N LYS A 471 -7.85 2.59 29.33
CA LYS A 471 -8.11 1.58 30.38
C LYS A 471 -8.15 0.12 29.89
N SER A 472 -7.75 -0.16 28.65
CA SER A 472 -7.84 -1.52 28.12
C SER A 472 -6.92 -2.49 28.87
N LYS A 473 -7.52 -3.51 29.48
CA LYS A 473 -6.80 -4.59 30.20
C LYS A 473 -6.16 -5.60 29.25
N SER A 474 -6.84 -5.85 28.11
CA SER A 474 -6.36 -6.71 27.04
C SER A 474 -5.38 -5.95 26.17
N GLY A 475 -4.30 -6.62 25.76
CA GLY A 475 -3.47 -6.16 24.66
C GLY A 475 -4.26 -6.09 23.35
N TYR A 476 -3.54 -6.01 22.23
CA TYR A 476 -4.18 -6.09 20.92
C TYR A 476 -4.98 -7.39 20.75
N LEU A 477 -6.04 -7.33 19.96
CA LEU A 477 -6.85 -8.49 19.57
C LEU A 477 -5.93 -9.65 19.14
N SER A 478 -6.04 -10.79 19.81
CA SER A 478 -5.30 -11.98 19.41
C SER A 478 -6.02 -12.73 18.30
N ASN A 479 -5.27 -13.48 17.49
CA ASN A 479 -5.89 -14.36 16.50
C ASN A 479 -6.73 -15.46 17.15
N ASP A 480 -6.37 -15.90 18.36
CA ASP A 480 -7.07 -16.94 19.09
C ASP A 480 -8.48 -16.49 19.51
N ASP A 481 -8.63 -15.23 19.94
CA ASP A 481 -9.94 -14.64 20.24
C ASP A 481 -10.85 -14.62 19.01
N VAL A 482 -10.29 -14.24 17.85
CA VAL A 482 -11.04 -14.23 16.58
C VAL A 482 -11.41 -15.65 16.15
N ASN A 483 -10.49 -16.60 16.26
CA ASN A 483 -10.74 -17.99 15.91
C ASN A 483 -11.81 -18.61 16.82
N ALA A 484 -11.82 -18.27 18.12
CA ALA A 484 -12.88 -18.67 19.05
C ALA A 484 -14.24 -18.05 18.69
N ALA A 485 -14.26 -16.79 18.24
CA ALA A 485 -15.47 -16.13 17.75
C ALA A 485 -16.00 -16.80 16.45
N ILE A 486 -15.10 -17.12 15.51
CA ILE A 486 -15.43 -17.81 14.25
C ILE A 486 -16.03 -19.20 14.52
N LYS A 487 -15.50 -19.94 15.51
CA LYS A 487 -16.05 -21.24 15.91
C LYS A 487 -17.49 -21.17 16.42
N LYS A 488 -17.86 -20.07 17.08
CA LYS A 488 -19.19 -19.88 17.67
C LYS A 488 -20.22 -19.33 16.69
N ASN A 489 -19.79 -18.75 15.57
CA ASN A 489 -20.66 -18.08 14.62
C ASN A 489 -20.71 -18.83 13.27
N ASN A 490 -21.91 -19.29 12.91
CA ASN A 490 -22.15 -20.03 11.67
C ASN A 490 -22.41 -19.13 10.46
N ASP A 491 -22.87 -17.89 10.69
CA ASP A 491 -23.23 -16.93 9.64
C ASP A 491 -22.12 -15.89 9.44
N ILE A 492 -21.01 -16.34 8.86
CA ILE A 492 -19.87 -15.50 8.53
C ILE A 492 -19.76 -15.43 7.02
N LYS A 493 -19.81 -14.21 6.48
CA LYS A 493 -19.54 -13.94 5.07
C LYS A 493 -18.06 -13.67 4.84
N ILE A 494 -17.62 -13.74 3.59
CA ILE A 494 -16.20 -13.63 3.25
C ILE A 494 -16.04 -12.64 2.11
N ILE A 495 -15.20 -11.64 2.32
CA ILE A 495 -14.77 -10.70 1.30
C ILE A 495 -13.43 -11.18 0.76
N GLY A 496 -13.40 -11.70 -0.47
CA GLY A 496 -12.18 -11.94 -1.22
C GLY A 496 -11.75 -10.69 -1.98
N LEU A 497 -10.46 -10.38 -1.92
CA LEU A 497 -9.86 -9.24 -2.61
C LEU A 497 -8.79 -9.73 -3.58
N ASP A 498 -9.04 -9.57 -4.87
CA ASP A 498 -8.05 -9.81 -5.93
C ASP A 498 -7.41 -8.50 -6.40
N ARG A 499 -6.18 -8.59 -6.91
CA ARG A 499 -5.35 -7.45 -7.32
C ARG A 499 -4.75 -7.73 -8.70
N GLY A 500 -5.14 -6.93 -9.68
CA GLY A 500 -4.73 -7.08 -11.08
C GLY A 500 -4.26 -5.78 -11.72
N GLU A 501 -3.82 -5.89 -12.98
CA GLU A 501 -3.41 -4.75 -13.81
C GLU A 501 -4.64 -3.97 -14.32
N ARG A 502 -5.70 -4.70 -14.69
CA ARG A 502 -6.97 -4.15 -15.16
C ARG A 502 -7.79 -3.55 -14.02
N ASN A 503 -7.89 -4.27 -12.91
CA ASN A 503 -8.60 -3.83 -11.71
C ASN A 503 -7.62 -3.73 -10.54
N LEU A 504 -7.40 -2.50 -10.03
CA LEU A 504 -6.46 -2.26 -8.93
C LEU A 504 -6.77 -3.14 -7.72
N ILE A 505 -8.06 -3.22 -7.39
CA ILE A 505 -8.62 -4.14 -6.41
C ILE A 505 -10.00 -4.56 -6.93
N TYR A 506 -10.25 -5.86 -7.02
CA TYR A 506 -11.57 -6.43 -7.26
C TYR A 506 -12.08 -7.09 -5.98
N LEU A 507 -13.35 -6.86 -5.66
CA LEU A 507 -14.00 -7.37 -4.46
C LEU A 507 -15.05 -8.42 -4.83
N SER A 508 -15.08 -9.53 -4.10
CA SER A 508 -16.16 -10.51 -4.12
C SER A 508 -16.56 -10.86 -2.69
N LEU A 509 -17.83 -10.65 -2.34
CA LEU A 509 -18.44 -11.02 -1.07
C LEU A 509 -19.25 -12.30 -1.30
N ILE A 510 -18.89 -13.38 -0.62
CA ILE A 510 -19.62 -14.65 -0.66
C ILE A 510 -20.26 -14.97 0.69
N ASN A 511 -21.34 -15.75 0.65
CA ASN A 511 -21.93 -16.36 1.84
C ASN A 511 -21.24 -17.69 2.21
N SER A 512 -21.72 -18.34 3.28
CA SER A 512 -21.18 -19.61 3.78
C SER A 512 -21.38 -20.80 2.83
N LYS A 513 -22.21 -20.66 1.79
CA LYS A 513 -22.44 -21.65 0.72
C LYS A 513 -21.61 -21.39 -0.53
N GLY A 514 -20.79 -20.34 -0.53
CA GLY A 514 -20.00 -19.93 -1.69
C GLY A 514 -20.82 -19.26 -2.78
N GLU A 515 -22.01 -18.72 -2.49
CA GLU A 515 -22.77 -17.90 -3.45
C GLU A 515 -22.32 -16.45 -3.33
N ILE A 516 -22.10 -15.78 -4.47
CA ILE A 516 -21.74 -14.36 -4.47
C ILE A 516 -22.97 -13.53 -4.09
N ALA A 517 -22.84 -12.72 -3.04
CA ALA A 517 -23.83 -11.74 -2.62
C ALA A 517 -23.55 -10.35 -3.21
N TYR A 518 -22.28 -10.03 -3.45
CA TYR A 518 -21.85 -8.76 -4.02
C TYR A 518 -20.48 -8.88 -4.68
N GLN A 519 -20.29 -8.26 -5.84
CA GLN A 519 -19.01 -8.24 -6.53
C GLN A 519 -18.84 -6.93 -7.29
N GLU A 520 -17.63 -6.36 -7.27
CA GLU A 520 -17.34 -5.12 -7.98
C GLU A 520 -15.85 -4.86 -8.18
N SER A 521 -15.54 -4.07 -9.21
CA SER A 521 -14.26 -3.38 -9.33
C SER A 521 -14.23 -2.14 -8.46
N LEU A 522 -13.13 -1.93 -7.73
CA LEU A 522 -12.89 -0.71 -6.97
C LEU A 522 -12.12 0.36 -7.77
N ASN A 523 -11.97 0.21 -9.09
CA ASN A 523 -11.38 1.24 -9.93
C ASN A 523 -12.17 2.56 -9.87
N VAL A 524 -13.49 2.46 -9.77
CA VAL A 524 -14.39 3.60 -9.61
C VAL A 524 -14.94 3.57 -8.20
N VAL A 525 -14.75 4.65 -7.46
CA VAL A 525 -15.29 4.77 -6.10
C VAL A 525 -16.27 5.93 -6.04
N SER A 526 -17.51 5.63 -5.68
CA SER A 526 -18.55 6.61 -5.42
C SER A 526 -18.31 7.29 -4.08
N THR A 527 -18.36 8.61 -4.07
CA THR A 527 -18.39 9.40 -2.83
C THR A 527 -19.77 9.35 -2.19
N ASP A 528 -19.88 9.62 -0.89
CA ASP A 528 -21.16 9.72 -0.18
C ASP A 528 -22.14 10.74 -0.78
N LYS A 529 -21.65 11.64 -1.65
CA LYS A 529 -22.43 12.64 -2.38
C LYS A 529 -22.88 12.17 -3.77
N GLY A 530 -22.67 10.89 -4.10
CA GLY A 530 -23.06 10.28 -5.37
C GLY A 530 -22.17 10.67 -6.56
N PHE A 531 -20.94 11.13 -6.32
CA PHE A 531 -19.98 11.36 -7.40
C PHE A 531 -19.04 10.18 -7.56
N ASP A 532 -18.99 9.64 -8.76
CA ASP A 532 -18.04 8.60 -9.13
C ASP A 532 -16.70 9.20 -9.54
N VAL A 533 -15.63 8.60 -9.05
CA VAL A 533 -14.25 8.95 -9.40
C VAL A 533 -13.54 7.70 -9.85
N ASN A 534 -13.12 7.68 -11.13
CA ASN A 534 -12.30 6.61 -11.69
C ASN A 534 -10.83 6.81 -11.31
N TYR A 535 -10.40 6.15 -10.25
CA TYR A 535 -9.04 6.23 -9.73
C TYR A 535 -8.02 5.46 -10.59
N HIS A 536 -8.45 4.41 -11.29
CA HIS A 536 -7.58 3.68 -12.22
C HIS A 536 -7.13 4.61 -13.35
N LYS A 537 -8.08 5.25 -14.05
CA LYS A 537 -7.77 6.26 -15.07
C LYS A 537 -6.93 7.42 -14.51
N LEU A 538 -7.29 7.95 -13.33
CA LEU A 538 -6.51 9.04 -12.73
C LEU A 538 -5.07 8.64 -12.39
N LEU A 539 -4.83 7.38 -12.01
CA LEU A 539 -3.49 6.87 -11.74
C LEU A 539 -2.71 6.68 -13.04
N ASP A 540 -3.32 6.08 -14.05
CA ASP A 540 -2.73 5.88 -15.38
C ASP A 540 -2.37 7.23 -16.04
N ASP A 541 -3.30 8.18 -16.08
CA ASP A 541 -3.08 9.54 -16.58
C ASP A 541 -1.93 10.20 -15.80
N LYS A 542 -1.87 10.00 -14.47
CA LYS A 542 -0.78 10.56 -13.65
C LYS A 542 0.57 9.95 -13.98
N GLU A 543 0.61 8.67 -14.33
CA GLU A 543 1.84 7.95 -14.66
C GLU A 543 2.38 8.42 -16.01
N GLY A 544 1.54 8.49 -17.04
CA GLY A 544 1.90 9.09 -18.34
C GLY A 544 2.45 10.51 -18.19
N ASN A 545 1.71 11.37 -17.49
CA ASN A 545 2.13 12.76 -17.21
C ASN A 545 3.44 12.84 -16.41
N ARG A 546 3.74 11.88 -15.54
CA ARG A 546 4.97 11.87 -14.74
C ARG A 546 6.18 11.48 -15.56
N ASP A 547 6.03 10.53 -16.49
CA ASP A 547 7.12 10.13 -17.37
C ASP A 547 7.42 11.24 -18.39
N GLU A 548 6.40 11.92 -18.89
CA GLU A 548 6.58 13.18 -19.65
C GLU A 548 7.25 14.26 -18.81
N ALA A 549 6.76 14.53 -17.58
CA ALA A 549 7.36 15.55 -16.72
C ALA A 549 8.81 15.23 -16.34
N ARG A 550 9.17 13.96 -16.16
CA ARG A 550 10.56 13.52 -15.96
C ARG A 550 11.42 13.82 -17.18
N LYS A 551 10.91 13.52 -18.37
CA LYS A 551 11.58 13.81 -19.64
C LYS A 551 11.75 15.31 -19.89
N ASN A 552 10.89 16.15 -19.32
CA ASN A 552 10.90 17.61 -19.51
C ASN A 552 11.42 18.42 -18.31
N TRP A 553 11.85 17.75 -17.23
CA TRP A 553 12.16 18.38 -15.93
C TRP A 553 11.05 19.28 -15.37
N ASP A 554 9.81 18.99 -15.76
CA ASP A 554 8.63 19.63 -15.20
C ASP A 554 8.39 19.14 -13.77
N LYS A 555 7.50 19.85 -13.06
CA LYS A 555 7.11 19.50 -11.70
C LYS A 555 6.47 18.11 -11.65
N ILE A 556 7.21 17.14 -11.10
CA ILE A 556 6.70 15.78 -10.91
C ILE A 556 5.66 15.77 -9.80
N GLU A 557 4.39 15.61 -10.16
CA GLU A 557 3.30 15.57 -9.20
C GLU A 557 3.30 14.27 -8.38
N ASN A 558 2.92 14.35 -7.10
CA ASN A 558 3.09 13.23 -6.17
C ASN A 558 2.00 12.16 -6.38
N ILE A 559 2.34 11.07 -7.04
CA ILE A 559 1.45 9.91 -7.22
C ILE A 559 1.18 9.19 -5.89
N LYS A 560 2.10 9.28 -4.92
CA LYS A 560 1.95 8.63 -3.61
C LYS A 560 0.72 9.15 -2.86
N GLU A 561 0.41 10.45 -2.97
CA GLU A 561 -0.78 11.04 -2.34
C GLU A 561 -2.06 10.61 -3.04
N LEU A 562 -2.07 10.57 -4.38
CA LEU A 562 -3.23 10.08 -5.14
C LEU A 562 -3.53 8.63 -4.77
N LYS A 563 -2.49 7.78 -4.68
CA LYS A 563 -2.59 6.40 -4.18
C LYS A 563 -3.14 6.34 -2.75
N ALA A 564 -2.66 7.19 -1.84
CA ALA A 564 -3.20 7.26 -0.47
C ALA A 564 -4.68 7.67 -0.45
N GLY A 565 -5.05 8.66 -1.27
CA GLY A 565 -6.42 9.14 -1.41
C GLY A 565 -7.35 8.04 -1.90
N TYR A 566 -6.99 7.35 -2.98
CA TYR A 566 -7.69 6.17 -3.48
C TYR A 566 -7.90 5.11 -2.39
N LEU A 567 -6.80 4.66 -1.77
CA LEU A 567 -6.84 3.61 -0.76
C LEU A 567 -7.68 3.99 0.45
N SER A 568 -7.71 5.27 0.85
CA SER A 568 -8.56 5.73 1.95
C SER A 568 -10.06 5.51 1.68
N GLN A 569 -10.50 5.69 0.42
CA GLN A 569 -11.89 5.46 0.02
C GLN A 569 -12.21 3.98 -0.04
N VAL A 570 -11.32 3.18 -0.63
CA VAL A 570 -11.46 1.72 -0.71
C VAL A 570 -11.53 1.08 0.67
N ILE A 571 -10.62 1.46 1.58
CA ILE A 571 -10.59 0.94 2.95
C ILE A 571 -11.87 1.29 3.69
N HIS A 572 -12.41 2.50 3.50
CA HIS A 572 -13.69 2.86 4.10
C HIS A 572 -14.82 1.95 3.60
N LYS A 573 -14.89 1.69 2.28
CA LYS A 573 -15.88 0.80 1.68
C LYS A 573 -15.77 -0.63 2.18
N ILE A 574 -14.56 -1.18 2.22
CA ILE A 574 -14.29 -2.54 2.75
C ILE A 574 -14.66 -2.63 4.23
N ALA A 575 -14.23 -1.68 5.06
CA ALA A 575 -14.54 -1.69 6.49
C ALA A 575 -16.05 -1.61 6.73
N LYS A 576 -16.79 -0.84 5.94
CA LYS A 576 -18.25 -0.80 6.00
C LYS A 576 -18.87 -2.14 5.60
N LEU A 577 -18.43 -2.73 4.48
CA LEU A 577 -18.89 -4.05 4.04
C LEU A 577 -18.62 -5.14 5.08
N MET A 578 -17.46 -5.11 5.75
CA MET A 578 -17.13 -6.05 6.84
C MET A 578 -18.17 -6.01 7.96
N ILE A 579 -18.52 -4.81 8.43
CA ILE A 579 -19.47 -4.65 9.53
C ILE A 579 -20.90 -4.97 9.08
N ASP A 580 -21.35 -4.40 7.96
CA ASP A 580 -22.71 -4.56 7.45
C ASP A 580 -23.05 -6.01 7.10
N ASN A 581 -22.03 -6.85 6.85
CA ASN A 581 -22.19 -8.24 6.43
C ASN A 581 -21.59 -9.27 7.39
N ASN A 582 -21.12 -8.87 8.58
CA ASN A 582 -20.41 -9.77 9.50
C ASN A 582 -19.34 -10.61 8.78
N ALA A 583 -18.47 -9.93 8.03
CA ALA A 583 -17.56 -10.56 7.09
C ALA A 583 -16.09 -10.47 7.50
N ILE A 584 -15.35 -11.54 7.20
CA ILE A 584 -13.88 -11.54 7.24
C ILE A 584 -13.33 -11.08 5.88
N VAL A 585 -12.09 -10.61 5.84
CA VAL A 585 -11.41 -10.24 4.58
C VAL A 585 -10.27 -11.20 4.29
N VAL A 586 -10.18 -11.64 3.04
CA VAL A 586 -9.20 -12.60 2.57
C VAL A 586 -8.44 -12.00 1.39
N MET A 587 -7.12 -12.06 1.47
CA MET A 587 -6.21 -11.53 0.47
C MET A 587 -5.17 -12.58 0.09
N GLU A 588 -4.56 -12.42 -1.07
CA GLU A 588 -3.46 -13.30 -1.46
C GLU A 588 -2.20 -13.01 -0.64
N ASP A 589 -1.54 -14.07 -0.19
CA ASP A 589 -0.19 -14.04 0.32
C ASP A 589 0.81 -13.95 -0.83
N LEU A 590 1.11 -12.72 -1.23
CA LEU A 590 2.09 -12.46 -2.27
C LEU A 590 3.52 -12.60 -1.68
N ASN A 591 4.23 -13.66 -2.05
CA ASN A 591 5.64 -13.89 -1.67
C ASN A 591 6.52 -12.67 -2.03
N PHE A 592 7.56 -12.38 -1.23
CA PHE A 592 8.48 -11.25 -1.46
C PHE A 592 9.10 -11.23 -2.88
N GLY A 593 9.35 -12.41 -3.48
CA GLY A 593 9.85 -12.57 -4.85
C GLY A 593 8.80 -12.37 -5.94
N PHE A 594 7.56 -12.85 -5.73
CA PHE A 594 6.42 -12.57 -6.64
C PHE A 594 6.09 -11.07 -6.63
N LYS A 595 6.16 -10.44 -5.45
CA LYS A 595 6.12 -8.99 -5.26
C LYS A 595 7.27 -8.25 -5.96
N ARG A 596 8.34 -8.89 -6.46
CA ARG A 596 9.46 -8.22 -7.18
C ARG A 596 9.31 -8.29 -8.71
N GLY A 597 8.54 -9.25 -9.25
CA GLY A 597 8.42 -9.51 -10.69
C GLY A 597 7.37 -8.67 -11.43
N ARG A 598 6.21 -8.38 -10.81
CA ARG A 598 5.28 -7.36 -11.32
C ARG A 598 5.85 -5.97 -10.99
N PHE A 599 5.85 -5.07 -11.99
CA PHE A 599 6.65 -3.85 -12.08
C PHE A 599 6.72 -2.98 -10.80
N LYS A 600 7.78 -2.16 -10.72
CA LYS A 600 8.22 -1.29 -9.60
C LYS A 600 7.13 -0.45 -8.88
N VAL A 601 5.91 -0.38 -9.38
CA VAL A 601 4.88 0.63 -9.05
C VAL A 601 3.61 0.03 -8.41
N GLU A 602 3.18 -1.17 -8.80
CA GLU A 602 2.00 -1.88 -8.28
C GLU A 602 2.23 -2.44 -6.88
N LYS A 603 3.43 -3.01 -6.65
CA LYS A 603 3.86 -3.53 -5.34
C LYS A 603 3.69 -2.49 -4.22
N GLN A 604 3.94 -1.22 -4.53
CA GLN A 604 3.83 -0.12 -3.55
C GLN A 604 2.38 0.19 -3.17
N ILE A 605 1.42 0.01 -4.08
CA ILE A 605 -0.01 0.17 -3.77
C ILE A 605 -0.46 -0.96 -2.85
N TYR A 606 -0.06 -2.20 -3.13
CA TYR A 606 -0.54 -3.38 -2.39
C TYR A 606 -0.04 -3.45 -0.95
N GLN A 607 1.25 -3.21 -0.71
CA GLN A 607 1.75 -3.16 0.67
C GLN A 607 1.15 -1.97 1.43
N LYS A 608 0.99 -0.82 0.75
CA LYS A 608 0.36 0.34 1.36
C LYS A 608 -1.11 0.09 1.68
N PHE A 609 -1.84 -0.63 0.82
CA PHE A 609 -3.21 -1.06 1.05
C PHE A 609 -3.31 -1.94 2.29
N GLU A 610 -2.55 -3.05 2.35
CA GLU A 610 -2.53 -3.97 3.49
C GLU A 610 -2.25 -3.24 4.80
N LYS A 611 -1.20 -2.40 4.83
CA LYS A 611 -0.86 -1.62 6.03
C LYS A 611 -1.98 -0.66 6.42
N MET A 612 -2.50 0.14 5.48
CA MET A 612 -3.53 1.13 5.80
C MET A 612 -4.84 0.47 6.24
N LEU A 613 -5.18 -0.71 5.70
CA LEU A 613 -6.34 -1.49 6.14
C LEU A 613 -6.14 -1.97 7.59
N ILE A 614 -4.98 -2.57 7.92
CA ILE A 614 -4.65 -2.98 9.30
C ILE A 614 -4.67 -1.78 10.24
N ASP A 615 -3.99 -0.67 9.89
CA ASP A 615 -3.97 0.55 10.70
C ASP A 615 -5.39 1.07 10.97
N LYS A 616 -6.29 1.01 9.98
CA LYS A 616 -7.68 1.46 10.12
C LYS A 616 -8.52 0.50 10.96
N LEU A 617 -8.28 -0.81 10.87
CA LEU A 617 -9.00 -1.84 11.62
C LEU A 617 -8.50 -1.99 13.06
N ASN A 618 -7.30 -1.49 13.40
CA ASN A 618 -6.82 -1.40 14.78
C ASN A 618 -7.70 -0.47 15.63
N TYR A 619 -8.31 0.54 15.00
CA TYR A 619 -9.24 1.47 15.64
C TYR A 619 -10.27 2.03 14.63
N LEU A 620 -11.40 1.35 14.50
CA LEU A 620 -12.43 1.64 13.52
C LEU A 620 -13.65 2.33 14.16
N VAL A 621 -13.75 3.64 13.90
CA VAL A 621 -14.92 4.48 14.22
C VAL A 621 -15.67 4.86 12.94
N PHE A 622 -17.00 4.75 12.99
CA PHE A 622 -17.93 5.25 11.99
C PHE A 622 -18.59 6.53 12.49
N LYS A 623 -18.49 7.60 11.69
CA LYS A 623 -18.92 8.95 12.12
C LYS A 623 -20.44 9.13 12.20
N ASN A 624 -21.18 8.24 11.55
CA ASN A 624 -22.65 8.24 11.51
C ASN A 624 -23.28 7.32 12.57
N VAL A 625 -22.47 6.60 13.35
CA VAL A 625 -22.93 5.76 14.46
C VAL A 625 -22.95 6.57 15.75
N HIS A 626 -23.94 6.32 16.61
CA HIS A 626 -24.04 7.00 17.91
C HIS A 626 -22.76 6.76 18.74
N PRO A 627 -22.18 7.78 19.41
CA PRO A 627 -20.89 7.67 20.09
C PRO A 627 -20.74 6.49 21.06
N GLU A 628 -21.82 6.07 21.72
CA GLU A 628 -21.84 5.03 22.75
C GLU A 628 -22.24 3.63 22.25
N GLN A 629 -22.55 3.49 20.96
CA GLN A 629 -22.85 2.21 20.30
C GLN A 629 -21.57 1.59 19.72
N ALA A 630 -21.59 0.28 19.45
CA ALA A 630 -20.47 -0.41 18.82
C ALA A 630 -20.14 0.22 17.45
N GLY A 631 -18.87 0.54 17.23
CA GLY A 631 -18.39 1.32 16.08
C GLY A 631 -18.50 2.83 16.24
N GLY A 632 -19.10 3.31 17.34
CA GLY A 632 -19.14 4.72 17.73
C GLY A 632 -17.84 5.22 18.34
N LEU A 633 -17.79 6.52 18.65
CA LEU A 633 -16.60 7.21 19.14
C LEU A 633 -16.00 6.56 20.40
N TYR A 634 -16.80 6.14 21.37
CA TYR A 634 -16.30 5.57 22.64
C TYR A 634 -16.24 4.04 22.64
N LYS A 635 -16.75 3.38 21.59
CA LYS A 635 -16.75 1.92 21.45
C LYS A 635 -16.33 1.50 20.05
N ALA A 636 -15.15 1.96 19.63
CA ALA A 636 -14.57 1.65 18.33
C ALA A 636 -14.33 0.14 18.18
N TYR A 637 -14.48 -0.37 16.95
CA TYR A 637 -14.09 -1.75 16.66
C TYR A 637 -12.56 -1.87 16.60
N GLN A 638 -12.04 -2.97 17.14
CA GLN A 638 -10.65 -3.40 16.97
C GLN A 638 -10.69 -4.78 16.31
N LEU A 639 -10.38 -4.84 15.01
CA LEU A 639 -10.55 -6.05 14.18
C LEU A 639 -9.23 -6.65 13.69
N THR A 640 -8.10 -6.03 14.03
CA THR A 640 -6.75 -6.48 13.70
C THR A 640 -5.80 -6.35 14.87
N ALA A 641 -4.73 -7.14 14.84
CA ALA A 641 -3.62 -7.00 15.78
C ALA A 641 -2.71 -5.82 15.39
N GLN A 642 -1.85 -5.38 16.31
CA GLN A 642 -0.86 -4.33 16.02
C GLN A 642 0.02 -4.71 14.83
N PHE A 643 0.17 -3.79 13.89
CA PHE A 643 1.10 -3.99 12.80
C PHE A 643 2.53 -3.71 13.25
N GLU A 644 3.36 -4.74 13.33
CA GLU A 644 4.80 -4.59 13.58
C GLU A 644 5.60 -4.48 12.28
N SER A 645 5.49 -5.50 11.42
CA SER A 645 6.12 -5.52 10.10
C SER A 645 5.51 -6.59 9.22
N PHE A 646 5.67 -6.46 7.90
CA PHE A 646 5.29 -7.53 6.96
C PHE A 646 6.04 -8.85 7.16
N LYS A 647 7.18 -8.85 7.86
CA LYS A 647 7.93 -10.08 8.17
C LYS A 647 7.29 -10.87 9.32
N LYS A 648 6.68 -10.17 10.28
CA LYS A 648 5.97 -10.76 11.42
C LYS A 648 4.49 -11.02 11.13
N LEU A 649 3.98 -10.46 10.03
CA LEU A 649 2.64 -10.73 9.54
C LEU A 649 2.54 -12.21 9.10
N GLY A 650 1.80 -13.00 9.86
CA GLY A 650 1.53 -14.41 9.56
C GLY A 650 0.41 -14.59 8.53
N LYS A 651 -0.25 -15.76 8.57
CA LYS A 651 -1.40 -16.08 7.70
C LYS A 651 -2.71 -15.44 8.16
N GLN A 652 -2.72 -14.79 9.32
CA GLN A 652 -3.88 -14.14 9.91
C GLN A 652 -3.43 -12.93 10.74
N SER A 653 -4.21 -11.84 10.67
CA SER A 653 -4.15 -10.70 11.58
C SER A 653 -5.58 -10.30 11.93
N GLY A 654 -6.08 -10.77 13.06
CA GLY A 654 -7.48 -10.64 13.45
C GLY A 654 -8.42 -11.21 12.38
N PHE A 655 -9.29 -10.35 11.83
CA PHE A 655 -10.27 -10.67 10.78
C PHE A 655 -9.71 -10.63 9.35
N LEU A 656 -8.39 -10.43 9.19
CA LEU A 656 -7.70 -10.48 7.91
C LEU A 656 -6.96 -11.81 7.72
N PHE A 657 -7.18 -12.49 6.60
CA PHE A 657 -6.57 -13.77 6.26
C PHE A 657 -5.73 -13.67 4.98
N TYR A 658 -4.61 -14.39 4.95
CA TYR A 658 -3.67 -14.41 3.82
C TYR A 658 -3.52 -15.82 3.27
N ILE A 659 -3.97 -16.04 2.03
CA ILE A 659 -4.04 -17.36 1.39
C ILE A 659 -3.15 -17.44 0.13
N PRO A 660 -2.64 -18.61 -0.27
CA PRO A 660 -1.83 -18.73 -1.49
C PRO A 660 -2.60 -18.37 -2.77
N ALA A 661 -1.98 -17.59 -3.67
CA ALA A 661 -2.55 -17.15 -4.95
C ALA A 661 -2.71 -18.25 -6.04
N TRP A 662 -2.28 -19.49 -5.75
CA TRP A 662 -2.25 -20.53 -6.78
C TRP A 662 -3.66 -20.90 -7.29
N ASN A 663 -3.88 -20.84 -8.60
CA ASN A 663 -5.13 -21.17 -9.31
C ASN A 663 -6.39 -20.55 -8.71
N THR A 664 -6.38 -19.22 -8.57
CA THR A 664 -7.56 -18.40 -8.24
C THR A 664 -8.21 -17.83 -9.50
N SER A 665 -7.44 -17.37 -10.50
CA SER A 665 -8.00 -16.73 -11.70
C SER A 665 -8.34 -17.70 -12.86
N LYS A 666 -7.50 -18.72 -13.09
CA LYS A 666 -7.64 -19.67 -14.23
C LYS A 666 -8.23 -21.01 -13.79
N ILE A 667 -9.46 -20.96 -13.31
CA ILE A 667 -10.21 -22.12 -12.81
C ILE A 667 -11.70 -21.91 -13.11
N ASP A 668 -12.41 -22.97 -13.50
CA ASP A 668 -13.86 -22.97 -13.67
C ASP A 668 -14.56 -22.89 -12.29
N PRO A 669 -15.35 -21.84 -12.01
CA PRO A 669 -16.02 -21.67 -10.71
C PRO A 669 -17.13 -22.69 -10.44
N THR A 670 -17.62 -23.40 -11.46
CA THR A 670 -18.75 -24.33 -11.36
C THR A 670 -18.32 -25.80 -11.29
N ALA A 671 -17.25 -26.16 -12.00
CA ALA A 671 -16.73 -27.53 -12.04
C ALA A 671 -15.39 -27.70 -11.29
N GLY A 672 -14.65 -26.62 -11.03
CA GLY A 672 -13.29 -26.70 -10.45
C GLY A 672 -12.24 -27.21 -11.44
N PHE A 673 -12.49 -27.11 -12.74
CA PHE A 673 -11.55 -27.52 -13.79
C PHE A 673 -10.37 -26.53 -13.87
N VAL A 674 -9.16 -27.08 -13.99
CA VAL A 674 -7.90 -26.37 -14.20
C VAL A 674 -7.14 -27.08 -15.31
N ASP A 675 -6.54 -26.33 -16.24
CA ASP A 675 -5.68 -26.88 -17.29
C ASP A 675 -4.26 -27.19 -16.77
N PHE A 676 -3.94 -28.49 -16.71
CA PHE A 676 -2.58 -29.00 -16.49
C PHE A 676 -1.91 -29.58 -17.75
N LEU A 677 -2.63 -29.72 -18.87
CA LEU A 677 -2.11 -30.33 -20.09
C LEU A 677 -1.09 -29.42 -20.79
N LYS A 678 -1.37 -28.11 -20.86
CA LYS A 678 -0.50 -27.10 -21.52
C LYS A 678 0.07 -27.58 -22.87
N PRO A 679 -0.79 -28.00 -23.82
CA PRO A 679 -0.33 -28.61 -25.06
C PRO A 679 0.55 -27.64 -25.86
N ARG A 680 1.68 -28.16 -26.35
CA ARG A 680 2.63 -27.44 -27.19
C ARG A 680 3.16 -28.38 -28.26
N TYR A 681 3.26 -27.90 -29.48
CA TYR A 681 3.89 -28.63 -30.56
C TYR A 681 5.43 -28.55 -30.44
N GLU A 682 6.10 -29.70 -30.49
CA GLU A 682 7.56 -29.82 -30.60
C GLU A 682 7.93 -30.57 -31.87
N SER A 683 7.38 -31.78 -32.04
CA SER A 683 7.53 -32.62 -33.23
C SER A 683 6.26 -33.45 -33.49
N VAL A 684 6.14 -34.01 -34.68
CA VAL A 684 5.04 -34.91 -35.05
C VAL A 684 5.00 -36.13 -34.11
N THR A 685 6.15 -36.75 -33.82
CA THR A 685 6.24 -37.90 -32.92
C THR A 685 5.73 -37.58 -31.51
N GLN A 686 6.14 -36.43 -30.95
CA GLN A 686 5.66 -36.03 -29.63
C GLN A 686 4.19 -35.66 -29.62
N ALA A 687 3.68 -35.01 -30.69
CA ALA A 687 2.27 -34.70 -30.82
C ALA A 687 1.42 -35.97 -30.86
N LYS A 688 1.83 -36.98 -31.64
CA LYS A 688 1.20 -38.31 -31.69
C LYS A 688 1.19 -38.98 -30.32
N SER A 689 2.34 -39.00 -29.62
CA SER A 689 2.46 -39.54 -28.26
C SER A 689 1.59 -38.80 -27.24
N PHE A 690 1.42 -37.47 -27.38
CA PHE A 690 0.51 -36.70 -26.55
C PHE A 690 -0.96 -37.07 -26.82
N LEU A 691 -1.37 -37.16 -28.08
CA LEU A 691 -2.75 -37.48 -28.48
C LEU A 691 -3.14 -38.93 -28.14
N GLN A 692 -2.20 -39.88 -28.18
CA GLN A 692 -2.44 -41.28 -27.84
C GLN A 692 -2.91 -41.48 -26.39
N ARG A 693 -2.57 -40.55 -25.50
CA ARG A 693 -2.91 -40.61 -24.07
C ARG A 693 -4.35 -40.15 -23.75
N PHE A 694 -5.08 -39.62 -24.74
CA PHE A 694 -6.50 -39.34 -24.60
C PHE A 694 -7.30 -40.64 -24.64
N ASP A 695 -8.41 -40.67 -23.90
CA ASP A 695 -9.30 -41.82 -23.88
C ASP A 695 -10.09 -41.87 -25.19
N LYS A 696 -10.71 -40.75 -25.56
CA LYS A 696 -11.57 -40.62 -26.74
C LYS A 696 -11.56 -39.21 -27.30
N ILE A 697 -11.60 -39.07 -28.62
CA ILE A 697 -11.81 -37.79 -29.32
C ILE A 697 -12.93 -37.97 -30.32
N ASN A 698 -14.05 -37.26 -30.18
CA ASN A 698 -15.21 -37.42 -31.06
C ASN A 698 -15.94 -36.09 -31.31
N TYR A 699 -16.70 -36.03 -32.41
CA TYR A 699 -17.59 -34.91 -32.68
C TYR A 699 -19.01 -35.20 -32.22
N ASN A 700 -19.60 -34.30 -31.44
CA ASN A 700 -20.98 -34.39 -30.99
C ASN A 700 -21.89 -33.62 -31.96
N LYS A 701 -22.52 -34.34 -32.90
CA LYS A 701 -23.38 -33.73 -33.94
C LYS A 701 -24.58 -32.99 -33.36
N THR A 702 -25.19 -33.50 -32.29
CA THR A 702 -26.39 -32.89 -31.68
C THR A 702 -26.08 -31.57 -31.01
N LYS A 703 -24.90 -31.47 -30.37
CA LYS A 703 -24.49 -30.28 -29.61
C LYS A 703 -23.52 -29.35 -30.35
N ASP A 704 -23.08 -29.78 -31.53
CA ASP A 704 -22.16 -29.07 -32.42
C ASP A 704 -20.84 -28.62 -31.77
N TYR A 705 -20.08 -29.58 -31.22
CA TYR A 705 -18.71 -29.36 -30.75
C TYR A 705 -17.91 -30.67 -30.72
N PHE A 706 -16.59 -30.58 -30.63
CA PHE A 706 -15.70 -31.74 -30.40
C PHE A 706 -15.52 -31.98 -28.90
N GLU A 707 -15.43 -33.25 -28.51
CA GLU A 707 -15.21 -33.76 -27.15
C GLU A 707 -13.83 -34.43 -27.08
N PHE A 708 -13.03 -34.03 -26.11
CA PHE A 708 -11.72 -34.60 -25.79
C PHE A 708 -11.78 -35.18 -24.38
N ALA A 709 -11.99 -36.49 -24.28
CA ALA A 709 -12.04 -37.22 -23.01
C ALA A 709 -10.64 -37.70 -22.62
N PHE A 710 -10.23 -37.45 -21.38
CA PHE A 710 -8.94 -37.87 -20.84
C PHE A 710 -8.95 -38.05 -19.32
N ASP A 711 -8.03 -38.88 -18.83
CA ASP A 711 -7.61 -38.94 -17.43
C ASP A 711 -6.24 -38.27 -17.25
N TYR A 712 -6.15 -37.25 -16.37
CA TYR A 712 -4.90 -36.56 -16.04
C TYR A 712 -3.77 -37.49 -15.59
N LYS A 713 -4.07 -38.67 -15.03
CA LYS A 713 -3.05 -39.67 -14.64
C LYS A 713 -2.17 -40.11 -15.81
N ASN A 714 -2.70 -40.06 -17.03
CA ASN A 714 -1.93 -40.38 -18.23
C ASN A 714 -0.97 -39.24 -18.62
N PHE A 715 -1.14 -38.03 -18.09
CA PHE A 715 -0.42 -36.84 -18.52
C PHE A 715 0.50 -36.25 -17.45
N THR A 716 0.06 -36.21 -16.18
CA THR A 716 0.77 -35.51 -15.12
C THR A 716 0.33 -35.92 -13.72
N ASP A 717 1.29 -35.99 -12.80
CA ASP A 717 1.04 -36.24 -11.37
C ASP A 717 0.41 -35.05 -10.63
N LYS A 718 0.29 -33.88 -11.27
CA LYS A 718 -0.23 -32.65 -10.62
C LYS A 718 -1.68 -32.78 -10.15
N ALA A 719 -2.45 -33.70 -10.74
CA ALA A 719 -3.84 -33.96 -10.39
C ALA A 719 -4.03 -35.17 -9.46
N ASN A 720 -2.94 -35.79 -8.99
CA ASN A 720 -3.03 -36.97 -8.11
C ASN A 720 -3.90 -36.66 -6.88
N ASP A 721 -4.77 -37.62 -6.55
CA ASP A 721 -5.76 -37.54 -5.46
C ASP A 721 -6.79 -36.40 -5.58
N THR A 722 -7.06 -35.94 -6.81
CA THR A 722 -8.14 -35.00 -7.16
C THR A 722 -8.99 -35.59 -8.28
N LYS A 723 -9.94 -34.83 -8.85
CA LYS A 723 -10.67 -35.28 -10.05
C LYS A 723 -9.74 -35.28 -11.27
N THR A 724 -9.51 -36.45 -11.86
CA THR A 724 -8.56 -36.63 -12.96
C THR A 724 -9.23 -36.84 -14.31
N ASP A 725 -10.44 -37.39 -14.34
CA ASP A 725 -11.26 -37.62 -15.53
C ASP A 725 -11.99 -36.34 -15.97
N TRP A 726 -11.76 -35.92 -17.22
CA TRP A 726 -12.38 -34.72 -17.79
C TRP A 726 -12.78 -34.92 -19.24
N VAL A 727 -13.87 -34.27 -19.65
CA VAL A 727 -14.28 -34.13 -21.05
C VAL A 727 -14.25 -32.65 -21.40
N VAL A 728 -13.24 -32.27 -22.18
CA VAL A 728 -13.06 -30.90 -22.67
C VAL A 728 -13.76 -30.77 -24.01
N CYS A 729 -14.58 -29.74 -24.14
CA CYS A 729 -15.41 -29.48 -25.32
C CYS A 729 -15.01 -28.17 -25.99
N THR A 730 -15.12 -28.12 -27.31
CA THR A 730 -14.85 -26.89 -28.10
C THR A 730 -16.01 -25.90 -28.08
N TYR A 731 -16.93 -26.03 -27.12
CA TYR A 731 -18.15 -25.24 -26.96
C TYR A 731 -17.90 -23.73 -26.97
N GLY A 732 -18.70 -22.98 -27.72
CA GLY A 732 -18.65 -21.52 -27.82
C GLY A 732 -17.82 -21.03 -29.02
N THR A 733 -18.33 -20.00 -29.69
CA THR A 733 -17.82 -19.52 -30.99
C THR A 733 -16.83 -18.34 -30.86
N GLU A 734 -16.59 -17.86 -29.64
CA GLU A 734 -15.76 -16.68 -29.40
C GLU A 734 -14.64 -17.00 -28.41
N ARG A 735 -13.44 -17.25 -28.93
CA ARG A 735 -12.19 -17.33 -28.15
C ARG A 735 -11.17 -16.35 -28.69
N TYR A 736 -10.28 -15.90 -27.81
CA TYR A 736 -9.22 -14.96 -28.17
C TYR A 736 -7.84 -15.57 -27.92
N TYR A 737 -6.90 -15.30 -28.81
CA TYR A 737 -5.49 -15.63 -28.60
C TYR A 737 -4.60 -14.50 -29.10
N TYR A 738 -3.45 -14.31 -28.45
CA TYR A 738 -2.46 -13.34 -28.89
C TYR A 738 -1.58 -13.94 -29.99
N ASP A 739 -1.59 -13.31 -31.17
CA ASP A 739 -0.71 -13.69 -32.26
C ASP A 739 0.61 -12.91 -32.16
N VAL A 740 1.70 -13.62 -31.92
CA VAL A 740 3.04 -13.04 -31.73
C VAL A 740 3.57 -12.39 -33.02
N ARG A 741 3.14 -12.87 -34.19
CA ARG A 741 3.62 -12.38 -35.50
C ARG A 741 3.01 -11.03 -35.83
N THR A 742 1.69 -10.91 -35.66
CA THR A 742 0.97 -9.66 -35.91
C THR A 742 0.96 -8.73 -34.70
N LYS A 743 1.35 -9.23 -33.52
CA LYS A 743 1.27 -8.52 -32.23
C LYS A 743 -0.15 -8.04 -31.91
N THR A 744 -1.16 -8.81 -32.30
CA THR A 744 -2.57 -8.48 -32.08
C THR A 744 -3.33 -9.67 -31.51
N THR A 745 -4.41 -9.37 -30.79
CA THR A 745 -5.36 -10.39 -30.34
C THR A 745 -6.29 -10.76 -31.48
N GLN A 746 -6.46 -12.06 -31.74
CA GLN A 746 -7.30 -12.60 -32.80
C GLN A 746 -8.49 -13.36 -32.20
N LYS A 747 -9.67 -13.19 -32.81
CA LYS A 747 -10.88 -13.93 -32.48
C LYS A 747 -10.96 -15.21 -33.31
N ILE A 748 -11.33 -16.33 -32.71
CA ILE A 748 -11.40 -17.62 -33.37
C ILE A 748 -12.57 -18.47 -32.89
N ASP A 749 -13.25 -19.14 -33.82
CA ASP A 749 -14.18 -20.24 -33.57
C ASP A 749 -13.44 -21.56 -33.74
N ILE A 750 -13.09 -22.19 -32.61
CA ILE A 750 -12.29 -23.42 -32.63
C ILE A 750 -13.06 -24.59 -33.24
N THR A 751 -14.37 -24.68 -33.05
CA THR A 751 -15.15 -25.78 -33.62
C THR A 751 -15.14 -25.70 -35.13
N ALA A 752 -15.38 -24.51 -35.71
CA ALA A 752 -15.34 -24.31 -37.15
C ALA A 752 -13.94 -24.57 -37.73
N GLU A 753 -12.88 -24.14 -37.06
CA GLU A 753 -11.50 -24.35 -37.51
C GLU A 753 -11.05 -25.81 -37.43
N LEU A 754 -11.51 -26.57 -36.43
CA LEU A 754 -11.28 -28.01 -36.36
C LEU A 754 -12.01 -28.77 -37.47
N LYS A 755 -13.25 -28.38 -37.81
CA LYS A 755 -13.98 -28.96 -38.96
C LYS A 755 -13.17 -28.80 -40.25
N LYS A 756 -12.71 -27.57 -40.54
CA LYS A 756 -11.84 -27.28 -41.71
C LYS A 756 -10.54 -28.08 -41.70
N LEU A 757 -9.90 -28.20 -40.53
CA LEU A 757 -8.65 -28.94 -40.38
C LEU A 757 -8.84 -30.42 -40.68
N LEU A 758 -9.92 -31.03 -40.17
CA LEU A 758 -10.23 -32.44 -40.37
C LEU A 758 -10.71 -32.74 -41.81
N GLU A 759 -11.51 -31.84 -42.41
CA GLU A 759 -11.93 -31.94 -43.82
C GLU A 759 -10.75 -31.87 -44.77
N LYS A 760 -9.79 -30.96 -44.53
CA LYS A 760 -8.56 -30.86 -45.31
C LYS A 760 -7.69 -32.13 -45.25
N SER A 761 -7.83 -32.91 -44.19
CA SER A 761 -7.12 -34.19 -43.99
C SER A 761 -8.00 -35.41 -44.27
N GLU A 762 -9.17 -35.23 -44.90
CA GLU A 762 -10.11 -36.29 -45.28
C GLU A 762 -10.59 -37.17 -44.08
N ILE A 763 -10.58 -36.62 -42.87
CA ILE A 763 -11.04 -37.33 -41.66
C ILE A 763 -12.55 -37.16 -41.50
N ASN A 764 -13.31 -38.24 -41.64
CA ASN A 764 -14.75 -38.23 -41.43
C ASN A 764 -15.11 -38.24 -39.93
N TYR A 765 -15.48 -37.06 -39.40
CA TYR A 765 -15.90 -36.87 -38.02
C TYR A 765 -17.44 -36.89 -37.81
N LEU A 766 -18.24 -36.86 -38.87
CA LEU A 766 -19.70 -36.65 -38.80
C LEU A 766 -20.49 -37.84 -38.25
N ASN A 767 -19.90 -39.04 -38.26
CA ASN A 767 -20.54 -40.28 -37.79
C ASN A 767 -20.50 -40.45 -36.26
N GLY A 768 -19.92 -39.49 -35.52
CA GLY A 768 -19.83 -39.50 -34.06
C GLY A 768 -18.90 -40.56 -33.46
N LYS A 769 -18.13 -41.27 -34.31
CA LYS A 769 -17.14 -42.26 -33.86
C LYS A 769 -15.91 -41.57 -33.26
N ASP A 770 -15.12 -42.34 -32.51
CA ASP A 770 -13.81 -41.90 -32.04
C ASP A 770 -12.86 -41.71 -33.24
N ILE A 771 -12.31 -40.50 -33.37
CA ILE A 771 -11.39 -40.10 -34.43
C ILE A 771 -9.94 -40.05 -33.95
N LYS A 772 -9.65 -40.45 -32.69
CA LYS A 772 -8.29 -40.43 -32.11
C LYS A 772 -7.25 -41.11 -33.00
N GLU A 773 -7.48 -42.36 -33.40
CA GLU A 773 -6.55 -43.12 -34.25
C GLU A 773 -6.36 -42.49 -35.64
N LEU A 774 -7.43 -41.91 -36.20
CA LEU A 774 -7.37 -41.21 -37.49
C LEU A 774 -6.49 -39.96 -37.41
N ILE A 775 -6.63 -39.19 -36.34
CA ILE A 775 -5.80 -37.99 -36.08
C ILE A 775 -4.34 -38.39 -35.86
N ILE A 776 -4.07 -39.48 -35.14
CA ILE A 776 -2.70 -39.98 -34.88
C ILE A 776 -2.03 -40.48 -36.18
N ALA A 777 -2.79 -41.05 -37.12
CA ALA A 777 -2.26 -41.55 -38.38
C ALA A 777 -1.73 -40.42 -39.30
N VAL A 778 -2.22 -39.18 -39.16
CA VAL A 778 -1.76 -38.04 -39.99
C VAL A 778 -0.28 -37.76 -39.74
N ASP A 779 0.52 -37.69 -40.80
CA ASP A 779 1.96 -37.36 -40.73
C ASP A 779 2.24 -35.96 -41.30
N SER A 780 1.71 -34.92 -40.63
CA SER A 780 1.91 -33.52 -41.01
C SER A 780 2.20 -32.64 -39.80
N LYS A 781 3.29 -31.87 -39.89
CA LYS A 781 3.64 -30.83 -38.92
C LYS A 781 2.54 -29.76 -38.83
N GLU A 782 2.02 -29.34 -39.97
CA GLU A 782 1.00 -28.29 -40.09
C GLU A 782 -0.27 -28.71 -39.36
N PHE A 783 -0.69 -29.96 -39.56
CA PHE A 783 -1.88 -30.53 -38.91
C PHE A 783 -1.72 -30.59 -37.38
N HIS A 784 -0.67 -31.24 -36.90
CA HIS A 784 -0.44 -31.43 -35.45
C HIS A 784 -0.17 -30.11 -34.72
N SER A 785 0.55 -29.19 -35.36
CA SER A 785 0.78 -27.85 -34.82
C SER A 785 -0.53 -27.06 -34.69
N ALA A 786 -1.40 -27.10 -35.70
CA ALA A 786 -2.70 -26.44 -35.66
C ALA A 786 -3.63 -27.06 -34.61
N LEU A 787 -3.74 -28.39 -34.57
CA LEU A 787 -4.58 -29.10 -33.60
C LEU A 787 -4.18 -28.80 -32.15
N LEU A 788 -2.88 -28.90 -31.83
CA LEU A 788 -2.39 -28.61 -30.48
C LEU A 788 -2.55 -27.13 -30.12
N LYS A 789 -2.39 -26.22 -31.07
CA LYS A 789 -2.69 -24.79 -30.88
C LYS A 789 -4.18 -24.59 -30.56
N TYR A 790 -5.08 -25.21 -31.30
CA TYR A 790 -6.53 -25.09 -31.06
C TYR A 790 -6.92 -25.66 -29.70
N LEU A 791 -6.37 -26.81 -29.31
CA LEU A 791 -6.57 -27.38 -27.99
C LEU A 791 -6.02 -26.48 -26.88
N ALA A 792 -4.83 -25.89 -27.06
CA ALA A 792 -4.25 -24.92 -26.12
C ALA A 792 -5.16 -23.70 -25.92
N ILE A 793 -5.78 -23.21 -27.00
CA ILE A 793 -6.72 -22.09 -26.95
C ILE A 793 -7.97 -22.50 -26.17
N VAL A 794 -8.56 -23.68 -26.43
CA VAL A 794 -9.75 -24.18 -25.71
C VAL A 794 -9.51 -24.30 -24.21
N LEU A 795 -8.32 -24.76 -23.81
CA LEU A 795 -7.91 -24.96 -22.42
C LEU A 795 -7.51 -23.67 -21.69
N ALA A 796 -7.42 -22.53 -22.39
CA ALA A 796 -6.94 -21.27 -21.80
C ALA A 796 -7.84 -20.72 -20.68
N LEU A 797 -9.14 -21.07 -20.70
CA LEU A 797 -10.23 -20.65 -19.79
C LEU A 797 -10.53 -19.15 -19.79
N ARG A 798 -9.51 -18.30 -19.56
CA ARG A 798 -9.60 -16.84 -19.55
C ARG A 798 -9.22 -16.28 -20.90
N TYR A 799 -10.08 -15.44 -21.46
CA TYR A 799 -9.86 -14.78 -22.74
C TYR A 799 -9.99 -13.27 -22.57
N SER A 800 -9.01 -12.54 -23.08
CA SER A 800 -9.00 -11.08 -23.04
C SER A 800 -8.71 -10.49 -24.41
N ASP A 801 -9.33 -9.35 -24.69
CA ASP A 801 -9.09 -8.54 -25.87
C ASP A 801 -8.75 -7.10 -25.44
N SER A 802 -7.56 -6.65 -25.85
CA SER A 802 -7.07 -5.31 -25.52
C SER A 802 -7.79 -4.20 -26.28
N GLN A 803 -8.39 -4.50 -27.45
CA GLN A 803 -9.10 -3.50 -28.25
C GLN A 803 -10.49 -3.20 -27.71
N SER A 804 -11.32 -4.25 -27.51
CA SER A 804 -12.65 -4.09 -26.92
C SER A 804 -12.61 -3.90 -25.40
N GLY A 805 -11.49 -4.23 -24.76
CA GLY A 805 -11.40 -4.31 -23.31
C GLY A 805 -12.27 -5.42 -22.74
N ARG A 806 -12.62 -6.47 -23.49
CA ARG A 806 -13.36 -7.62 -22.94
C ARG A 806 -12.42 -8.57 -22.19
N ASP A 807 -12.84 -9.13 -21.07
CA ASP A 807 -12.07 -10.10 -20.28
C ASP A 807 -13.03 -11.04 -19.55
N PHE A 808 -13.15 -12.26 -20.05
CA PHE A 808 -14.18 -13.20 -19.62
C PHE A 808 -13.59 -14.60 -19.43
N ILE A 809 -14.36 -15.44 -18.76
CA ILE A 809 -14.05 -16.86 -18.60
C ILE A 809 -15.08 -17.67 -19.37
N LEU A 810 -14.58 -18.60 -20.17
CA LEU A 810 -15.39 -19.61 -20.85
C LEU A 810 -14.79 -20.98 -20.55
N SER A 811 -15.52 -21.76 -19.75
CA SER A 811 -15.13 -23.13 -19.41
C SER A 811 -15.31 -24.05 -20.61
N PRO A 812 -14.32 -24.89 -20.94
CA PRO A 812 -14.48 -25.94 -21.92
C PRO A 812 -15.08 -27.21 -21.28
N VAL A 813 -15.44 -27.20 -20.00
CA VAL A 813 -16.03 -28.35 -19.31
C VAL A 813 -17.46 -28.04 -18.91
N ALA A 814 -18.36 -28.99 -19.13
CA ALA A 814 -19.72 -28.91 -18.64
C ALA A 814 -19.78 -29.29 -17.15
N ASN A 815 -20.56 -28.56 -16.36
CA ASN A 815 -20.84 -28.90 -14.98
C ASN A 815 -21.77 -30.13 -14.87
N GLU A 816 -22.13 -30.52 -13.64
CA GLU A 816 -23.00 -31.67 -13.36
C GLU A 816 -24.40 -31.54 -13.99
N GLN A 817 -24.84 -30.33 -14.32
CA GLN A 817 -26.10 -30.03 -15.01
C GLN A 817 -25.94 -30.00 -16.54
N GLY A 818 -24.75 -30.25 -17.08
CA GLY A 818 -24.47 -30.21 -18.51
C GLY A 818 -24.25 -28.79 -19.06
N HIS A 819 -24.08 -27.78 -18.21
CA HIS A 819 -23.88 -26.38 -18.63
C HIS A 819 -22.41 -25.97 -18.58
N PHE A 820 -21.95 -25.25 -19.60
CA PHE A 820 -20.61 -24.65 -19.64
C PHE A 820 -20.65 -23.26 -19.00
N PHE A 821 -19.74 -23.00 -18.06
CA PHE A 821 -19.63 -21.68 -17.46
C PHE A 821 -19.15 -20.64 -18.48
N ASN A 822 -19.88 -19.53 -18.59
CA ASN A 822 -19.50 -18.35 -19.35
C ASN A 822 -19.82 -17.10 -18.53
N SER A 823 -18.80 -16.34 -18.15
CA SER A 823 -18.99 -15.17 -17.28
C SER A 823 -19.82 -14.06 -17.92
N ASP A 824 -19.91 -13.99 -19.26
CA ASP A 824 -20.77 -13.02 -19.96
C ASP A 824 -22.27 -13.37 -19.88
N LYS A 825 -22.61 -14.60 -19.51
CA LYS A 825 -23.99 -15.13 -19.51
C LYS A 825 -24.43 -15.64 -18.14
N THR A 826 -23.78 -15.16 -17.08
CA THR A 826 -24.02 -15.65 -15.73
C THR A 826 -24.87 -14.68 -14.91
N ASP A 827 -25.50 -15.19 -13.86
CA ASP A 827 -26.27 -14.39 -12.91
C ASP A 827 -25.35 -13.75 -11.85
N ASP A 828 -25.94 -13.01 -10.90
CA ASP A 828 -25.17 -12.30 -9.88
C ASP A 828 -24.49 -13.22 -8.85
N THR A 829 -24.84 -14.51 -8.82
CA THR A 829 -24.34 -15.50 -7.85
C THR A 829 -22.99 -16.11 -8.24
N LEU A 830 -22.56 -15.88 -9.48
CA LEU A 830 -21.31 -16.39 -10.05
C LEU A 830 -20.44 -15.24 -10.62
N PRO A 831 -19.14 -15.47 -10.86
CA PRO A 831 -18.23 -14.40 -11.28
C PRO A 831 -18.55 -13.81 -12.66
N LYS A 832 -18.67 -12.48 -12.75
CA LYS A 832 -19.01 -11.78 -14.01
C LYS A 832 -17.85 -11.58 -14.98
N ASP A 833 -16.63 -11.67 -14.49
CA ASP A 833 -15.42 -11.51 -15.29
C ASP A 833 -14.26 -12.29 -14.65
N ALA A 834 -13.09 -12.25 -15.30
CA ALA A 834 -11.95 -13.03 -14.85
C ALA A 834 -11.29 -12.53 -13.56
N ASP A 835 -11.38 -11.23 -13.26
CA ASP A 835 -10.87 -10.66 -12.01
C ASP A 835 -11.86 -10.92 -10.86
N ALA A 836 -13.17 -10.89 -11.14
CA ALA A 836 -14.21 -11.37 -10.24
C ALA A 836 -13.98 -12.85 -9.87
N ASN A 837 -13.58 -13.67 -10.83
CA ASN A 837 -13.28 -15.08 -10.60
C ASN A 837 -12.09 -15.28 -9.66
N GLY A 838 -11.06 -14.45 -9.81
CA GLY A 838 -9.93 -14.41 -8.90
C GLY A 838 -10.37 -14.06 -7.48
N ALA A 839 -11.13 -12.98 -7.30
CA ALA A 839 -11.63 -12.53 -6.00
C ALA A 839 -12.55 -13.58 -5.35
N TYR A 840 -13.41 -14.21 -6.15
CA TYR A 840 -14.31 -15.28 -5.73
C TYR A 840 -13.55 -16.51 -5.20
N HIS A 841 -12.54 -16.99 -5.93
CA HIS A 841 -11.75 -18.14 -5.47
C HIS A 841 -10.85 -17.81 -4.28
N ILE A 842 -10.39 -16.55 -4.15
CA ILE A 842 -9.75 -16.08 -2.91
C ILE A 842 -10.71 -16.18 -1.74
N ALA A 843 -11.97 -15.74 -1.91
CA ALA A 843 -13.00 -15.86 -0.89
C ALA A 843 -13.31 -17.33 -0.54
N LEU A 844 -13.42 -18.22 -1.54
CA LEU A 844 -13.60 -19.66 -1.32
C LEU A 844 -12.45 -20.29 -0.51
N LYS A 845 -11.20 -19.87 -0.72
CA LYS A 845 -10.08 -20.31 0.14
C LYS A 845 -10.20 -19.79 1.57
N GLY A 846 -10.80 -18.62 1.76
CA GLY A 846 -11.24 -18.13 3.08
C GLY A 846 -12.28 -19.04 3.73
N LEU A 847 -13.22 -19.54 2.94
CA LEU A 847 -14.26 -20.47 3.42
C LEU A 847 -13.63 -21.79 3.86
N TRP A 848 -12.65 -22.28 3.11
CA TRP A 848 -11.82 -23.41 3.54
C TRP A 848 -11.12 -23.11 4.89
N ALA A 849 -10.53 -21.93 5.06
CA ALA A 849 -9.86 -21.54 6.30
C ALA A 849 -10.82 -21.51 7.51
N ILE A 850 -12.02 -20.96 7.34
CA ILE A 850 -13.08 -21.00 8.36
C ILE A 850 -13.45 -22.45 8.70
N ASN A 851 -13.60 -23.32 7.70
CA ASN A 851 -13.89 -24.73 7.93
C ASN A 851 -12.76 -25.43 8.72
N GLN A 852 -11.49 -25.09 8.47
CA GLN A 852 -10.37 -25.60 9.27
C GLN A 852 -10.41 -25.11 10.70
N ILE A 853 -10.73 -23.83 10.92
CA ILE A 853 -10.88 -23.26 12.27
C ILE A 853 -11.97 -24.02 13.04
N ARG A 854 -13.12 -24.28 12.42
CA ARG A 854 -14.23 -25.01 13.02
C ARG A 854 -13.90 -26.47 13.34
N LYS A 855 -13.14 -27.15 12.47
CA LYS A 855 -12.74 -28.56 12.65
C LYS A 855 -11.61 -28.76 13.68
N THR A 856 -10.76 -27.74 13.88
CA THR A 856 -9.58 -27.84 14.77
C THR A 856 -10.00 -27.87 16.24
N LYS A 857 -9.67 -28.93 16.99
CA LYS A 857 -9.99 -29.03 18.42
C LYS A 857 -9.18 -28.03 19.26
N ASN A 858 -9.65 -27.73 20.46
CA ASN A 858 -8.93 -26.83 21.37
C ASN A 858 -7.60 -27.47 21.80
N GLY A 859 -6.49 -26.76 21.61
CA GLY A 859 -5.13 -27.25 21.90
C GLY A 859 -4.36 -27.75 20.67
N ASP A 860 -5.05 -28.06 19.57
CA ASP A 860 -4.41 -28.47 18.31
C ASP A 860 -3.83 -27.26 17.55
N LYS A 861 -2.74 -27.50 16.82
CA LYS A 861 -2.10 -26.47 15.99
C LYS A 861 -2.94 -26.18 14.74
N LEU A 862 -3.56 -25.01 14.70
CA LEU A 862 -4.31 -24.53 13.53
C LEU A 862 -3.39 -24.32 12.31
N LYS A 863 -3.73 -24.95 11.18
CA LYS A 863 -3.01 -24.81 9.90
C LYS A 863 -3.85 -24.05 8.87
N LEU A 864 -3.50 -22.78 8.64
CA LEU A 864 -4.16 -21.91 7.66
C LEU A 864 -3.49 -21.89 6.27
N THR A 865 -2.59 -22.85 6.00
CA THR A 865 -1.93 -22.98 4.69
C THR A 865 -2.58 -24.13 3.92
N ILE A 866 -3.43 -23.79 2.95
CA ILE A 866 -4.05 -24.74 2.02
C ILE A 866 -3.03 -25.26 1.01
N SER A 867 -2.99 -26.57 0.79
CA SER A 867 -2.19 -27.17 -0.29
C SER A 867 -2.94 -27.08 -1.63
N ASN A 868 -2.22 -27.22 -2.74
CA ASN A 868 -2.84 -27.23 -4.07
C ASN A 868 -3.85 -28.39 -4.22
N LYS A 869 -3.53 -29.55 -3.64
CA LYS A 869 -4.40 -30.73 -3.62
C LYS A 869 -5.66 -30.50 -2.79
N ASP A 870 -5.53 -29.93 -1.59
CA ASP A 870 -6.68 -29.62 -0.73
C ASP A 870 -7.59 -28.58 -1.39
N TRP A 871 -7.00 -27.60 -2.07
CA TRP A 871 -7.74 -26.60 -2.83
C TRP A 871 -8.59 -27.21 -3.95
N LEU A 872 -8.00 -28.05 -4.79
CA LEU A 872 -8.73 -28.70 -5.89
C LEU A 872 -9.83 -29.62 -5.35
N ASN A 873 -9.54 -30.42 -4.32
CA ASN A 873 -10.56 -31.26 -3.69
C ASN A 873 -11.73 -30.43 -3.14
N PHE A 874 -11.43 -29.34 -2.44
CA PHE A 874 -12.44 -28.46 -1.87
C PHE A 874 -13.38 -27.85 -2.92
N VAL A 875 -12.83 -27.35 -4.03
CA VAL A 875 -13.61 -26.70 -5.09
C VAL A 875 -14.32 -27.71 -6.01
N GLN A 876 -13.65 -28.79 -6.41
CA GLN A 876 -14.21 -29.82 -7.31
C GLN A 876 -15.31 -30.64 -6.63
N LYS A 877 -15.13 -31.00 -5.35
CA LYS A 877 -16.15 -31.74 -4.57
C LYS A 877 -17.20 -30.82 -3.94
N LYS A 878 -17.08 -29.50 -4.15
CA LYS A 878 -17.92 -28.44 -3.58
C LYS A 878 -18.15 -28.64 -2.07
N GLU A 879 -17.08 -28.93 -1.33
CA GLU A 879 -17.19 -29.28 0.10
C GLU A 879 -17.86 -28.18 0.93
N TYR A 880 -17.71 -26.93 0.50
CA TYR A 880 -18.38 -25.78 1.09
C TYR A 880 -19.92 -25.80 1.02
N ARG A 881 -20.51 -26.61 0.13
CA ARG A 881 -21.98 -26.79 0.06
C ARG A 881 -22.50 -27.88 0.98
N LYS A 882 -21.64 -28.72 1.53
CA LYS A 882 -22.04 -29.92 2.29
C LYS A 882 -22.42 -29.65 3.75
N GLY A 883 -22.29 -28.40 4.21
CA GLY A 883 -22.43 -28.04 5.62
C GLY A 883 -21.27 -28.57 6.47
N VAL A 884 -20.85 -27.83 7.49
CA VAL A 884 -19.98 -28.31 8.56
C VAL A 884 -20.73 -28.19 9.86
#